data_AF-A0A8H4X6P0-F1
#
_entry.id   AF-A0A8H4X6P0-F1
#
_cell.length_a   1.000
_cell.length_b   1.000
_cell.length_c   1.000
_cell.angle_alpha   90.00
_cell.angle_beta   90.00
_cell.angle_gamma   90.00
#
_symmetry.space_group_name_H-M   'P 1'
#
loop_
_entity.id
_entity.type
_entity.pdbx_description
1 polymer ?
#
loop_
_entity_poly.entity_id
_entity_poly.type
_entity_poly.pdbx_seq_one_letter_code
_entity_poly.pdbx_strand_id
1 'polypeptide(L)'
;MSKTDGERRFFNYPEAQEGPHVPYAIERNPNPVLRGPFLVIAAFLMEWVRFIRETAWSNAGFASLRKIRTYVENIEPRYDPTVVPLALSEAEAKERGERTQLLTLQDANSPARSLNSSQFYSAADYQALYLSGELTPTDVVRAILPLICHDGPQPGKHAVAWREIKVQQIMRAAEASTERYKNKQPLGPLDGVPSAIKDDYDLDGYSTTLGSRTDYAEEAADGKSSTSWIVRKLEEAGVVIIGKLAMHEFGLDTTGNNPNQGTPTNPFNSGYYTGGSSSGPAYAVSSGLVPLALGSDGGGSIRIPGSFCSVFGLKPTHARLTSWPGANHSPTCAVQGPLAVDMQSLVAAYEAIAEPHHSTQFPPLALQPSPPVTKVLGIFDAWISRAKPGVQSLVRGLVESLAAKHGYIIVPIEIPFPAEGQMAHALTVLTDASTLLYDTTGITPANKILLALGRTTPATDYLLAQKLRGMLMQHLAYLWKTYPGMLIITPTTACAGSPIRGGKSELSYGVNDGNYTLESMEYVWLANFCGLPALTVPAGYVIPEGSKGAGDIADKNTQGMVPVGLMATGEWCSEDALLQFGFDAEAAGQEIRCKPPIWEDVISRAKAEARATQSVVNGVGTSYHPLNQSTFARFKTSIMAEQTSNTVQASPVKHDIRELTSSEEDVQKVWQMWHTIFPDWPIEQDRFGKLLFGVPGHHYINENGFCLSCKIDGTTSLKDGSHGRIAAIGVLPEHRRKGLGTALLEEAKAGLRNAARDNGGKELASLEIGSMFPRFWWQMPTNTSPEVKKFFINRGCRESSQTVRDLFKDIRENIVPSEILDRVSKTNVKFSPWSPELYEECMTKQRAQFSWAGIYEALAAYGQHQEVLVAFDPDTNEQIGWTLMCSYTSVAGDIFAFLPLLPSGKKTGLIAAVGVDEKARGKGIGLALVVKAMENLRDRGMEGILIDAVSIRGFYERLGFETQWEYEGYSW
;
A
#
# COMPACT_ATOMS: atom_id res chain seq x y z
N MET A 1 51.77 -11.76 -20.26
CA MET A 1 50.41 -11.79 -20.86
C MET A 1 50.08 -13.22 -21.25
N SER A 2 49.55 -14.02 -20.32
CA SER A 2 48.98 -15.34 -20.61
C SER A 2 47.49 -15.31 -20.32
N LYS A 3 46.70 -15.71 -21.30
CA LYS A 3 45.24 -15.84 -21.25
C LYS A 3 44.85 -17.01 -20.34
N THR A 4 44.64 -16.79 -19.03
CA THR A 4 43.94 -17.74 -18.12
C THR A 4 43.65 -17.09 -16.75
N ASP A 5 43.08 -15.88 -16.73
CA ASP A 5 42.38 -15.41 -15.53
C ASP A 5 41.04 -14.83 -16.01
N GLY A 6 39.96 -15.55 -15.73
CA GLY A 6 38.60 -15.04 -15.92
C GLY A 6 38.34 -14.00 -14.85
N GLU A 7 38.95 -12.82 -14.97
CA GLU A 7 38.78 -11.73 -14.02
C GLU A 7 37.30 -11.38 -13.92
N ARG A 8 36.75 -11.63 -12.73
CA ARG A 8 35.38 -11.29 -12.37
C ARG A 8 35.18 -9.80 -12.62
N ARG A 9 34.33 -9.44 -13.58
CA ARG A 9 34.12 -8.05 -14.02
C ARG A 9 33.17 -7.31 -13.08
N PHE A 10 33.71 -6.66 -12.05
CA PHE A 10 32.95 -5.88 -11.07
C PHE A 10 33.59 -4.51 -10.83
N PHE A 11 32.75 -3.50 -10.58
CA PHE A 11 33.14 -2.22 -10.01
C PHE A 11 33.08 -2.29 -8.48
N ASN A 12 34.06 -1.69 -7.80
CA ASN A 12 34.21 -1.69 -6.34
C ASN A 12 34.37 -3.08 -5.67
N TYR A 13 34.73 -4.13 -6.42
CA TYR A 13 35.02 -5.43 -5.80
C TYR A 13 36.20 -5.31 -4.80
N PRO A 14 36.10 -5.83 -3.57
CA PRO A 14 37.18 -5.73 -2.59
C PRO A 14 38.43 -6.49 -3.03
N GLU A 15 39.61 -5.97 -2.72
CA GLU A 15 40.85 -6.73 -2.88
C GLU A 15 40.81 -8.00 -2.01
N ALA A 16 41.12 -9.15 -2.60
CA ALA A 16 41.10 -10.43 -1.91
C ALA A 16 42.32 -10.55 -0.98
N GLN A 17 42.13 -10.23 0.30
CA GLN A 17 43.17 -10.27 1.33
C GLN A 17 42.67 -11.03 2.56
N GLU A 18 43.43 -12.02 3.01
CA GLU A 18 43.11 -12.77 4.22
C GLU A 18 43.19 -11.86 5.46
N GLY A 19 42.14 -11.90 6.30
CA GLY A 19 42.09 -11.19 7.57
C GLY A 19 42.93 -11.89 8.64
N PRO A 20 43.14 -11.26 9.80
CA PRO A 20 43.94 -11.84 10.86
C PRO A 20 43.27 -13.08 11.47
N HIS A 21 44.05 -14.11 11.73
CA HIS A 21 43.59 -15.26 12.53
C HIS A 21 43.52 -14.84 14.00
N VAL A 22 42.30 -14.69 14.50
CA VAL A 22 42.03 -14.36 15.90
C VAL A 22 41.07 -15.41 16.44
N PRO A 23 41.38 -16.06 17.59
CA PRO A 23 40.47 -17.00 18.21
C PRO A 23 39.12 -16.34 18.47
N TYR A 24 38.05 -17.05 18.15
CA TYR A 24 36.71 -16.54 18.42
C TYR A 24 36.48 -16.43 19.92
N ALA A 25 36.31 -15.20 20.42
CA ALA A 25 36.04 -14.90 21.81
C ALA A 25 34.96 -13.84 21.93
N ILE A 26 34.08 -13.97 22.92
CA ILE A 26 33.06 -12.98 23.24
C ILE A 26 33.12 -12.65 24.73
N GLU A 27 33.21 -11.35 25.02
CA GLU A 27 32.93 -10.77 26.33
C GLU A 27 31.72 -9.84 26.18
N ARG A 28 30.54 -10.25 26.65
CA ARG A 28 29.34 -9.41 26.68
C ARG A 28 28.85 -9.25 28.10
N ASN A 29 28.66 -7.99 28.51
CA ASN A 29 27.95 -7.69 29.74
C ASN A 29 26.45 -7.84 29.50
N PRO A 30 25.69 -8.34 30.47
CA PRO A 30 24.24 -8.39 30.36
C PRO A 30 23.69 -6.96 30.29
N ASN A 31 22.80 -6.71 29.34
CA ASN A 31 22.04 -5.47 29.28
C ASN A 31 20.77 -5.58 30.15
N PRO A 32 20.35 -4.49 30.82
CA PRO A 32 19.08 -4.48 31.53
C PRO A 32 17.93 -4.63 30.54
N VAL A 33 16.92 -5.41 30.90
CA VAL A 33 15.70 -5.54 30.09
C VAL A 33 14.63 -4.61 30.62
N LEU A 34 14.09 -3.77 29.76
CA LEU A 34 13.18 -2.69 30.14
C LEU A 34 11.80 -2.93 29.53
N ARG A 35 10.76 -2.86 30.39
CA ARG A 35 9.36 -3.12 30.04
C ARG A 35 8.42 -2.17 30.79
N GLY A 36 7.22 -1.96 30.25
CA GLY A 36 6.15 -1.23 30.93
C GLY A 36 6.52 0.23 31.26
N PRO A 37 6.00 0.79 32.38
CA PRO A 37 6.29 2.18 32.76
C PRO A 37 7.78 2.49 32.95
N PHE A 38 8.58 1.52 33.41
CA PHE A 38 10.03 1.69 33.58
C PHE A 38 10.76 1.95 32.25
N LEU A 39 10.27 1.37 31.15
CA LEU A 39 10.81 1.64 29.82
C LEU A 39 10.64 3.11 29.43
N VAL A 40 9.48 3.70 29.73
CA VAL A 40 9.19 5.12 29.45
C VAL A 40 10.13 6.03 30.24
N ILE A 41 10.32 5.74 31.52
CA ILE A 41 11.24 6.50 32.39
C ILE A 41 12.68 6.36 31.89
N ALA A 42 13.11 5.15 31.55
CA ALA A 42 14.45 4.91 31.03
C ALA A 42 14.70 5.62 29.69
N ALA A 43 13.72 5.63 28.79
CA ALA A 43 13.79 6.36 27.53
C ALA A 43 13.97 7.87 27.76
N PHE A 44 13.19 8.45 28.69
CA PHE A 44 13.35 9.85 29.09
C PHE A 44 14.76 10.14 29.65
N LEU A 45 15.26 9.29 30.54
CA LEU A 45 16.61 9.45 31.09
C LEU A 45 17.70 9.33 30.02
N MET A 46 17.55 8.40 29.07
CA MET A 46 18.47 8.24 27.93
C MET A 46 18.51 9.49 27.03
N GLU A 47 17.36 10.15 26.81
CA GLU A 47 17.30 11.38 26.00
C GLU A 47 18.04 12.55 26.68
N TRP A 48 17.77 12.77 27.97
CA TRP A 48 18.16 14.01 28.66
C TRP A 48 19.43 13.90 29.52
N VAL A 49 19.83 12.71 29.95
CA VAL A 49 20.98 12.51 30.86
C VAL A 49 22.15 11.88 30.12
N ARG A 50 23.08 12.74 29.66
CA ARG A 50 24.26 12.34 28.88
C ARG A 50 25.06 11.19 29.51
N PHE A 51 25.37 11.26 30.80
CA PHE A 51 26.19 10.25 31.49
C PHE A 51 25.54 8.85 31.49
N ILE A 52 24.21 8.78 31.67
CA ILE A 52 23.47 7.51 31.61
C ILE A 52 23.61 6.90 30.22
N ARG A 53 23.43 7.72 29.19
CA ARG A 53 23.51 7.31 27.80
C ARG A 53 24.91 6.84 27.38
N GLU A 54 25.97 7.56 27.78
CA GLU A 54 27.36 7.16 27.54
C GLU A 54 27.71 5.84 28.25
N THR A 55 27.21 5.65 29.47
CA THR A 55 27.38 4.40 30.23
C THR A 55 26.65 3.24 29.54
N ALA A 56 25.41 3.45 29.11
CA ALA A 56 24.64 2.45 28.37
C ALA A 56 25.30 2.08 27.04
N TRP A 57 25.82 3.07 26.29
CA TRP A 57 26.56 2.85 25.05
C TRP A 57 27.81 1.99 25.28
N SER A 58 28.57 2.29 26.34
CA SER A 58 29.74 1.48 26.70
C SER A 58 29.34 0.06 27.16
N ASN A 59 28.27 -0.08 27.94
CA ASN A 59 27.80 -1.37 28.44
C ASN A 59 27.26 -2.27 27.32
N ALA A 60 26.62 -1.67 26.31
CA ALA A 60 26.16 -2.37 25.11
C ALA A 60 27.32 -2.97 24.27
N GLY A 61 28.57 -2.63 24.59
CA GLY A 61 29.76 -3.20 23.95
C GLY A 61 30.26 -2.42 22.75
N PHE A 62 29.69 -1.25 22.43
CA PHE A 62 30.13 -0.44 21.28
C PHE A 62 31.57 0.07 21.38
N ALA A 63 32.12 0.18 22.59
CA ALA A 63 33.53 0.49 22.81
C ALA A 63 34.49 -0.66 22.40
N SER A 64 33.98 -1.86 22.11
CA SER A 64 34.79 -3.04 21.75
C SER A 64 35.67 -2.82 20.52
N LEU A 65 35.23 -1.99 19.56
CA LEU A 65 35.99 -1.67 18.34
C LEU A 65 37.36 -1.05 18.63
N ARG A 66 37.53 -0.42 19.80
CA ARG A 66 38.82 0.16 20.23
C ARG A 66 39.86 -0.93 20.52
N LYS A 67 39.44 -2.12 20.94
CA LYS A 67 40.32 -3.26 21.23
C LYS A 67 40.99 -3.81 19.96
N ILE A 68 40.33 -3.67 18.81
CA ILE A 68 40.81 -4.20 17.52
C ILE A 68 41.53 -3.16 16.65
N ARG A 69 41.77 -1.95 17.18
CA ARG A 69 42.33 -0.81 16.42
C ARG A 69 43.60 -1.18 15.66
N THR A 70 44.52 -1.89 16.29
CA THR A 70 45.81 -2.29 15.69
C THR A 70 45.66 -3.22 14.48
N TYR A 71 44.54 -3.93 14.38
CA TYR A 71 44.26 -4.82 13.24
C TYR A 71 43.66 -4.09 12.03
N VAL A 72 43.02 -2.93 12.26
CA VAL A 72 42.29 -2.19 11.21
C VAL A 72 42.90 -0.82 10.91
N GLU A 73 43.97 -0.41 11.59
CA GLU A 73 44.54 0.94 11.47
C GLU A 73 44.99 1.27 10.04
N ASN A 74 45.55 0.29 9.34
CA ASN A 74 46.05 0.41 7.96
C ASN A 74 44.97 0.15 6.88
N ILE A 75 43.74 -0.11 7.29
CA ILE A 75 42.61 -0.29 6.38
C ILE A 75 41.91 1.06 6.22
N GLU A 76 41.58 1.44 4.99
CA GLU A 76 40.78 2.62 4.71
C GLU A 76 39.30 2.38 5.03
N PRO A 77 38.57 3.35 5.60
CA PRO A 77 37.17 3.18 5.95
C PRO A 77 36.30 3.03 4.70
N ARG A 78 35.51 1.95 4.65
CA ARG A 78 34.56 1.70 3.56
C ARG A 78 33.12 1.97 4.01
N TYR A 79 32.54 3.06 3.53
CA TYR A 79 31.19 3.51 3.93
C TYR A 79 30.06 2.88 3.13
N ASP A 80 30.31 2.52 1.88
CA ASP A 80 29.32 1.91 0.99
C ASP A 80 29.79 0.48 0.62
N PRO A 81 29.02 -0.57 0.95
CA PRO A 81 29.37 -1.93 0.61
C PRO A 81 28.98 -2.34 -0.81
N THR A 82 28.48 -1.43 -1.64
CA THR A 82 28.03 -1.72 -3.01
C THR A 82 29.16 -2.29 -3.85
N VAL A 83 28.88 -3.42 -4.52
CA VAL A 83 29.71 -4.06 -5.53
C VAL A 83 28.82 -4.25 -6.76
N VAL A 84 29.17 -3.59 -7.87
CA VAL A 84 28.32 -3.54 -9.08
C VAL A 84 28.93 -4.43 -10.16
N PRO A 85 28.17 -5.33 -10.79
CA PRO A 85 28.68 -6.13 -11.89
C PRO A 85 28.79 -5.28 -13.15
N LEU A 86 29.88 -5.43 -13.91
CA LEU A 86 30.03 -4.79 -15.22
C LEU A 86 29.18 -5.55 -16.24
N ALA A 87 28.40 -4.82 -17.05
CA ALA A 87 27.51 -5.41 -18.04
C ALA A 87 28.26 -6.30 -19.05
N LEU A 88 27.69 -7.48 -19.32
CA LEU A 88 28.08 -8.34 -20.42
C LEU A 88 27.67 -7.69 -21.74
N SER A 89 28.44 -7.94 -22.81
CA SER A 89 27.98 -7.65 -24.17
C SER A 89 26.80 -8.57 -24.52
N GLU A 90 25.96 -8.15 -25.49
CA GLU A 90 24.84 -8.98 -25.94
C GLU A 90 25.27 -10.35 -26.47
N ALA A 91 26.46 -10.45 -27.07
CA ALA A 91 27.03 -11.71 -27.53
C ALA A 91 27.42 -12.61 -26.34
N GLU A 92 28.10 -12.07 -25.33
CA GLU A 92 28.44 -12.79 -24.10
C GLU A 92 27.19 -13.23 -23.32
N ALA A 93 26.16 -12.38 -23.27
CA ALA A 93 24.88 -12.71 -22.63
C ALA A 93 24.12 -13.82 -23.38
N LYS A 94 24.14 -13.82 -24.72
CA LYS A 94 23.54 -14.89 -25.53
C LYS A 94 24.32 -16.21 -25.43
N GLU A 95 25.65 -16.15 -25.45
CA GLU A 95 26.52 -17.33 -25.33
C GLU A 95 26.44 -17.98 -23.95
N ARG A 96 26.28 -17.16 -22.89
CA ARG A 96 25.99 -17.62 -21.53
C ARG A 96 24.66 -18.40 -21.43
N GLY A 97 23.79 -18.25 -22.42
CA GLY A 97 22.38 -18.54 -22.29
C GLY A 97 21.68 -17.36 -21.65
N GLU A 98 20.53 -17.02 -22.19
CA GLU A 98 19.59 -16.10 -21.58
C GLU A 98 19.39 -16.55 -20.12
N ARG A 99 19.73 -15.70 -19.14
CA ARG A 99 19.51 -15.94 -17.70
C ARG A 99 18.05 -16.33 -17.40
N THR A 100 17.17 -15.99 -18.36
CA THR A 100 15.83 -16.52 -18.57
C THR A 100 15.83 -18.00 -18.23
N GLN A 101 15.03 -18.36 -17.24
CA GLN A 101 14.57 -19.72 -16.94
C GLN A 101 15.10 -20.42 -15.68
N LEU A 102 15.32 -19.72 -14.56
CA LEU A 102 15.19 -20.42 -13.25
C LEU A 102 13.78 -21.03 -13.11
N LEU A 103 12.76 -20.39 -13.70
CA LEU A 103 11.41 -20.94 -13.82
C LEU A 103 11.28 -22.11 -14.81
N THR A 104 11.96 -22.09 -15.97
CA THR A 104 11.83 -23.18 -16.97
C THR A 104 12.72 -24.40 -16.65
N LEU A 105 13.78 -24.24 -15.85
CA LEU A 105 14.55 -25.37 -15.30
C LEU A 105 13.65 -26.38 -14.57
N GLN A 106 12.44 -25.99 -14.14
CA GLN A 106 11.42 -26.88 -13.59
C GLN A 106 10.30 -27.28 -14.57
N ASP A 107 9.95 -26.46 -15.56
CA ASP A 107 8.90 -26.79 -16.55
C ASP A 107 9.21 -28.10 -17.31
N ALA A 108 10.50 -28.46 -17.45
CA ALA A 108 10.91 -29.71 -18.11
C ALA A 108 10.83 -30.97 -17.23
N ASN A 109 10.71 -30.85 -15.89
CA ASN A 109 10.89 -32.00 -14.98
C ASN A 109 9.85 -32.15 -13.86
N SER A 110 8.86 -31.27 -13.70
CA SER A 110 7.81 -31.45 -12.69
C SER A 110 6.50 -31.95 -13.32
N PRO A 111 6.03 -33.18 -13.01
CA PRO A 111 4.68 -33.57 -13.37
C PRO A 111 3.69 -32.63 -12.67
N ALA A 112 2.56 -32.34 -13.32
CA ALA A 112 1.46 -31.55 -12.76
C ALA A 112 1.21 -31.95 -11.29
N ARG A 113 1.63 -31.09 -10.35
CA ARG A 113 1.47 -31.35 -8.92
C ARG A 113 -0.03 -31.28 -8.63
N SER A 114 -0.61 -32.37 -8.13
CA SER A 114 -1.97 -32.34 -7.61
C SER A 114 -1.99 -31.50 -6.34
N LEU A 115 -2.94 -30.56 -6.25
CA LEU A 115 -3.24 -29.79 -5.04
C LEU A 115 -3.65 -30.74 -3.91
N ASN A 116 -2.67 -31.24 -3.15
CA ASN A 116 -2.92 -32.07 -1.98
C ASN A 116 -3.21 -31.16 -0.77
N SER A 117 -4.16 -31.57 0.09
CA SER A 117 -4.63 -30.79 1.25
C SER A 117 -3.54 -30.42 2.28
N SER A 118 -2.40 -31.10 2.25
CA SER A 118 -1.26 -30.88 3.17
C SER A 118 -0.30 -29.76 2.74
N GLN A 119 -0.43 -29.20 1.54
CA GLN A 119 0.56 -28.23 1.01
C GLN A 119 0.14 -26.77 1.21
N PHE A 120 1.14 -25.89 1.33
CA PHE A 120 0.95 -24.45 1.22
C PHE A 120 0.62 -24.08 -0.23
N TYR A 121 -0.07 -22.97 -0.45
CA TYR A 121 -0.44 -22.53 -1.80
C TYR A 121 0.58 -21.57 -2.38
N SER A 122 1.24 -22.01 -3.45
CA SER A 122 2.21 -21.24 -4.24
C SER A 122 1.54 -20.22 -5.14
N ALA A 123 2.30 -19.24 -5.65
CA ALA A 123 1.83 -18.36 -6.72
C ALA A 123 1.36 -19.15 -7.97
N ALA A 124 2.04 -20.25 -8.29
CA ALA A 124 1.69 -21.13 -9.41
C ALA A 124 0.36 -21.86 -9.20
N ASP A 125 0.02 -22.22 -7.96
CA ASP A 125 -1.27 -22.84 -7.63
C ASP A 125 -2.44 -21.88 -7.90
N TYR A 126 -2.30 -20.62 -7.49
CA TYR A 126 -3.29 -19.58 -7.81
C TYR A 126 -3.42 -19.40 -9.32
N GLN A 127 -2.29 -19.29 -10.03
CA GLN A 127 -2.27 -19.15 -11.48
C GLN A 127 -2.97 -20.32 -12.19
N ALA A 128 -2.68 -21.56 -11.78
CA ALA A 128 -3.30 -22.76 -12.36
C ALA A 128 -4.82 -22.78 -12.17
N LEU A 129 -5.30 -22.34 -11.00
CA LEU A 129 -6.73 -22.22 -10.71
C LEU A 129 -7.41 -21.13 -11.54
N TYR A 130 -6.71 -20.03 -11.83
CA TYR A 130 -7.22 -18.97 -12.69
C TYR A 130 -7.23 -19.36 -14.16
N LEU A 131 -6.18 -20.06 -14.64
CA LEU A 131 -6.09 -20.56 -16.02
C LEU A 131 -7.13 -21.64 -16.31
N SER A 132 -7.41 -22.52 -15.34
CA SER A 132 -8.47 -23.53 -15.46
C SER A 132 -9.88 -22.96 -15.33
N GLY A 133 -10.01 -21.74 -14.81
CA GLY A 133 -11.29 -21.11 -14.51
C GLY A 133 -12.01 -21.69 -13.29
N GLU A 134 -11.34 -22.52 -12.48
CA GLU A 134 -11.92 -23.05 -11.23
C GLU A 134 -12.15 -21.93 -10.19
N LEU A 135 -11.25 -20.95 -10.18
CA LEU A 135 -11.38 -19.71 -9.40
C LEU A 135 -11.00 -18.51 -10.26
N THR A 136 -11.38 -17.32 -9.80
CA THR A 136 -10.87 -16.05 -10.33
C THR A 136 -10.08 -15.28 -9.26
N PRO A 137 -9.20 -14.35 -9.66
CA PRO A 137 -8.56 -13.42 -8.72
C PRO A 137 -9.57 -12.68 -7.82
N THR A 138 -10.74 -12.32 -8.37
CA THR A 138 -11.82 -11.68 -7.60
C THR A 138 -12.41 -12.62 -6.53
N ASP A 139 -12.58 -13.92 -6.81
CA ASP A 139 -13.08 -14.88 -5.82
C ASP A 139 -12.11 -15.02 -4.65
N VAL A 140 -10.81 -15.07 -4.95
CA VAL A 140 -9.76 -15.16 -3.94
C VAL A 140 -9.71 -13.91 -3.06
N VAL A 141 -9.75 -12.71 -3.64
CA VAL A 141 -9.76 -11.46 -2.86
C VAL A 141 -10.99 -11.37 -1.95
N ARG A 142 -12.18 -11.75 -2.45
CA ARG A 142 -13.41 -11.77 -1.63
C ARG A 142 -13.30 -12.70 -0.43
N ALA A 143 -12.64 -13.84 -0.59
CA ALA A 143 -12.40 -14.78 0.49
C ALA A 143 -11.42 -14.23 1.55
N ILE A 144 -10.43 -13.43 1.14
CA ILE A 144 -9.43 -12.86 2.05
C ILE A 144 -9.96 -11.67 2.83
N LEU A 145 -10.69 -10.75 2.19
CA LEU A 145 -11.08 -9.46 2.80
C LEU A 145 -11.72 -9.59 4.21
N PRO A 146 -12.69 -10.49 4.46
CA PRO A 146 -13.29 -10.61 5.80
C PRO A 146 -12.32 -11.11 6.89
N LEU A 147 -11.19 -11.71 6.52
CA LEU A 147 -10.16 -12.14 7.46
C LEU A 147 -9.27 -10.99 7.92
N ILE A 148 -9.14 -9.95 7.11
CA ILE A 148 -8.10 -8.92 7.26
C ILE A 148 -8.64 -7.51 7.51
N CYS A 149 -9.90 -7.22 7.12
CA CYS A 149 -10.48 -5.90 7.30
C CYS A 149 -10.71 -5.55 8.78
N HIS A 150 -10.51 -4.26 9.10
CA HIS A 150 -10.82 -3.68 10.42
C HIS A 150 -12.30 -3.34 10.56
N ASP A 151 -12.98 -3.09 9.44
CA ASP A 151 -14.34 -2.57 9.41
C ASP A 151 -15.39 -3.67 9.65
N GLY A 152 -16.09 -3.59 10.78
CA GLY A 152 -17.15 -4.53 11.17
C GLY A 152 -17.44 -4.48 12.68
N PRO A 153 -18.48 -5.20 13.17
CA PRO A 153 -18.75 -5.30 14.62
C PRO A 153 -17.60 -5.94 15.41
N GLN A 154 -16.79 -6.74 14.73
CA GLN A 154 -15.54 -7.33 15.20
C GLN A 154 -14.53 -7.26 14.05
N PRO A 155 -13.28 -6.81 14.29
CA PRO A 155 -12.23 -6.86 13.30
C PRO A 155 -11.99 -8.28 12.79
N GLY A 156 -11.54 -8.42 11.54
CA GLY A 156 -11.12 -9.70 10.99
C GLY A 156 -10.04 -10.36 11.85
N LYS A 157 -10.04 -11.70 11.90
CA LYS A 157 -9.13 -12.52 12.72
C LYS A 157 -7.66 -12.11 12.59
N HIS A 158 -7.25 -11.67 11.40
CA HIS A 158 -5.87 -11.35 11.07
C HIS A 158 -5.59 -9.84 10.96
N ALA A 159 -6.58 -8.97 11.24
CA ALA A 159 -6.51 -7.53 10.99
C ALA A 159 -5.30 -6.85 11.67
N VAL A 160 -4.80 -7.36 12.79
CA VAL A 160 -3.62 -6.83 13.50
C VAL A 160 -2.33 -6.82 12.66
N ALA A 161 -2.23 -7.68 11.64
CA ALA A 161 -1.08 -7.72 10.73
C ALA A 161 -1.19 -6.71 9.57
N TRP A 162 -2.35 -6.09 9.39
CA TRP A 162 -2.68 -5.21 8.26
C TRP A 162 -2.83 -3.79 8.77
N ARG A 163 -1.98 -2.90 8.27
CA ARG A 163 -2.00 -1.49 8.65
C ARG A 163 -3.10 -0.75 7.90
N GLU A 164 -3.16 -0.91 6.58
CA GLU A 164 -4.13 -0.20 5.74
C GLU A 164 -4.59 -1.08 4.57
N ILE A 165 -5.90 -1.08 4.33
CA ILE A 165 -6.58 -1.87 3.30
C ILE A 165 -7.52 -0.92 2.55
N LYS A 166 -7.39 -0.82 1.22
CA LYS A 166 -8.31 -0.05 0.36
C LYS A 166 -9.16 -1.00 -0.46
N VAL A 167 -10.24 -1.52 0.15
CA VAL A 167 -11.11 -2.56 -0.43
C VAL A 167 -11.44 -2.31 -1.90
N GLN A 168 -11.82 -1.08 -2.25
CA GLN A 168 -12.23 -0.72 -3.61
C GLN A 168 -11.06 -0.74 -4.62
N GLN A 169 -9.87 -0.29 -4.22
CA GLN A 169 -8.68 -0.37 -5.06
C GLN A 169 -8.25 -1.83 -5.28
N ILE A 170 -8.31 -2.65 -4.22
CA ILE A 170 -7.97 -4.07 -4.27
C ILE A 170 -8.94 -4.83 -5.18
N MET A 171 -10.24 -4.59 -5.03
CA MET A 171 -11.27 -5.21 -5.87
C MET A 171 -11.12 -4.82 -7.34
N ARG A 172 -10.82 -3.54 -7.65
CA ARG A 172 -10.55 -3.09 -9.02
C ARG A 172 -9.36 -3.81 -9.65
N ALA A 173 -8.26 -3.97 -8.92
CA ALA A 173 -7.10 -4.71 -9.40
C ALA A 173 -7.42 -6.20 -9.66
N ALA A 174 -8.17 -6.83 -8.75
CA ALA A 174 -8.61 -8.22 -8.88
C ALA A 174 -9.58 -8.42 -10.07
N GLU A 175 -10.50 -7.49 -10.28
CA GLU A 175 -11.44 -7.51 -11.43
C GLU A 175 -10.70 -7.33 -12.76
N ALA A 176 -9.72 -6.42 -12.82
CA ALA A 176 -8.90 -6.23 -14.01
C ALA A 176 -8.11 -7.51 -14.36
N SER A 177 -7.55 -8.19 -13.36
CA SER A 177 -6.89 -9.48 -13.56
C SER A 177 -7.89 -10.58 -13.98
N THR A 178 -9.05 -10.64 -13.33
CA THR A 178 -10.12 -11.60 -13.69
C THR A 178 -10.55 -11.44 -15.14
N GLU A 179 -10.70 -10.22 -15.64
CA GLU A 179 -11.05 -9.97 -17.04
C GLU A 179 -9.92 -10.38 -18.00
N ARG A 180 -8.65 -10.20 -17.62
CA ARG A 180 -7.50 -10.71 -18.40
C ARG A 180 -7.52 -12.24 -18.52
N TYR A 181 -7.76 -12.96 -17.43
CA TYR A 181 -7.88 -14.42 -17.46
C TYR A 181 -9.06 -14.89 -18.32
N LYS A 182 -10.22 -14.23 -18.17
CA LYS A 182 -11.41 -14.51 -18.98
C LYS A 182 -11.16 -14.33 -20.48
N ASN A 183 -10.39 -13.31 -20.84
CA ASN A 183 -10.00 -13.03 -22.23
C ASN A 183 -8.75 -13.82 -22.68
N LYS A 184 -8.23 -14.74 -21.86
CA LYS A 184 -7.02 -15.53 -22.12
C LYS A 184 -5.77 -14.68 -22.40
N GLN A 185 -5.66 -13.55 -21.71
CA GLN A 185 -4.55 -12.59 -21.83
C GLN A 185 -3.93 -12.27 -20.45
N PRO A 186 -3.52 -13.27 -19.63
CA PRO A 186 -2.82 -12.99 -18.39
C PRO A 186 -1.45 -12.33 -18.66
N LEU A 187 -0.99 -11.46 -17.76
CA LEU A 187 0.28 -10.73 -17.89
C LEU A 187 1.51 -11.60 -17.61
N GLY A 188 1.36 -12.70 -16.88
CA GLY A 188 2.45 -13.61 -16.56
C GLY A 188 2.16 -14.53 -15.35
N PRO A 189 3.20 -15.17 -14.80
CA PRO A 189 3.10 -16.09 -13.65
C PRO A 189 2.49 -15.51 -12.38
N LEU A 190 2.58 -14.18 -12.22
CA LEU A 190 2.11 -13.48 -11.02
C LEU A 190 0.78 -12.74 -11.22
N ASP A 191 0.18 -12.78 -12.41
CA ASP A 191 -1.07 -12.06 -12.67
C ASP A 191 -2.21 -12.60 -11.79
N GLY A 192 -2.83 -11.73 -11.00
CA GLY A 192 -3.94 -12.05 -10.11
C GLY A 192 -3.52 -12.68 -8.78
N VAL A 193 -2.23 -12.93 -8.56
CA VAL A 193 -1.73 -13.50 -7.30
C VAL A 193 -1.91 -12.47 -6.17
N PRO A 194 -2.60 -12.79 -5.07
CA PRO A 194 -2.76 -11.86 -3.96
C PRO A 194 -1.41 -11.69 -3.24
N SER A 195 -0.97 -10.46 -3.04
CA SER A 195 0.28 -10.15 -2.33
C SER A 195 0.12 -8.91 -1.47
N ALA A 196 1.09 -8.63 -0.62
CA ALA A 196 1.04 -7.44 0.22
C ALA A 196 2.43 -6.87 0.48
N ILE A 197 2.50 -5.60 0.86
CA ILE A 197 3.76 -4.88 1.01
C ILE A 197 3.89 -4.33 2.42
N LYS A 198 5.11 -4.34 2.95
CA LYS A 198 5.42 -3.71 4.24
C LYS A 198 5.13 -2.20 4.21
N ASP A 199 4.90 -1.62 5.38
CA ASP A 199 4.55 -0.20 5.52
C ASP A 199 5.71 0.80 5.29
N ASP A 200 6.87 0.33 4.83
CA ASP A 200 8.03 1.14 4.41
C ASP A 200 8.20 1.25 2.90
N TYR A 201 7.15 0.90 2.15
CA TYR A 201 7.02 1.12 0.73
C TYR A 201 5.96 2.17 0.45
N ASP A 202 6.23 3.11 -0.46
CA ASP A 202 5.19 4.01 -0.96
C ASP A 202 4.30 3.30 -1.97
N LEU A 203 2.99 3.57 -1.88
CA LEU A 203 1.98 3.01 -2.78
C LEU A 203 0.85 4.03 -2.96
N ASP A 204 0.50 4.31 -4.21
CA ASP A 204 -0.51 5.32 -4.55
C ASP A 204 -1.85 5.01 -3.88
N GLY A 205 -2.40 6.02 -3.20
CA GLY A 205 -3.67 5.91 -2.48
C GLY A 205 -3.54 5.33 -1.06
N TYR A 206 -2.33 4.98 -0.61
CA TYR A 206 -2.06 4.51 0.76
C TYR A 206 -1.13 5.49 1.48
N SER A 207 -1.26 5.56 2.80
CA SER A 207 -0.27 6.23 3.64
C SER A 207 0.99 5.38 3.80
N THR A 208 2.11 5.97 4.22
CA THR A 208 3.37 5.27 4.55
C THR A 208 3.84 5.75 5.92
N THR A 209 3.62 4.94 6.97
CA THR A 209 3.81 5.40 8.36
C THR A 209 5.06 4.84 9.01
N LEU A 210 5.76 3.92 8.34
CA LEU A 210 6.99 3.30 8.87
C LEU A 210 6.77 2.64 10.25
N GLY A 211 5.57 2.13 10.50
CA GLY A 211 5.17 1.61 11.82
C GLY A 211 4.92 2.69 12.90
N SER A 212 4.99 3.97 12.58
CA SER A 212 4.71 5.10 13.47
C SER A 212 3.24 5.54 13.38
N ARG A 213 2.86 6.61 14.10
CA ARG A 213 1.54 7.25 14.00
C ARG A 213 1.48 8.35 12.94
N THR A 214 2.62 8.73 12.40
CA THR A 214 2.78 9.83 11.44
C THR A 214 2.84 9.26 10.03
N ASP A 215 2.16 9.91 9.09
CA ASP A 215 2.30 9.61 7.67
C ASP A 215 3.53 10.34 7.10
N TYR A 216 4.42 9.58 6.48
CA TYR A 216 5.67 10.04 5.87
C TYR A 216 5.66 9.88 4.34
N ALA A 217 4.53 9.48 3.74
CA ALA A 217 4.43 9.39 2.30
C ALA A 217 4.78 10.74 1.67
N GLU A 218 5.70 10.74 0.71
CA GLU A 218 6.03 11.95 -0.04
C GLU A 218 4.85 12.32 -0.96
N GLU A 219 4.48 13.60 -0.98
CA GLU A 219 3.50 14.10 -1.95
C GLU A 219 4.06 13.91 -3.36
N ALA A 220 3.33 13.17 -4.18
CA ALA A 220 3.58 13.04 -5.60
C ALA A 220 3.77 14.43 -6.25
N ALA A 221 4.94 14.68 -6.84
CA ALA A 221 5.13 15.86 -7.68
C ALA A 221 4.09 15.85 -8.82
N ASP A 222 3.32 16.94 -8.95
CA ASP A 222 2.22 17.18 -9.90
C ASP A 222 2.03 16.08 -10.97
N GLY A 223 1.16 15.10 -10.67
CA GLY A 223 0.70 14.08 -11.63
C GLY A 223 1.58 12.85 -11.83
N LYS A 224 2.65 12.65 -11.04
CA LYS A 224 3.46 11.42 -11.07
C LYS A 224 3.13 10.47 -9.91
N SER A 225 3.19 9.17 -10.15
CA SER A 225 3.02 8.15 -9.10
C SER A 225 4.12 8.27 -8.03
N SER A 226 3.75 8.16 -6.75
CA SER A 226 4.69 8.05 -5.62
C SER A 226 5.00 6.59 -5.27
N THR A 227 4.38 5.62 -5.95
CA THR A 227 4.58 4.20 -5.73
C THR A 227 6.05 3.81 -5.90
N SER A 228 6.60 3.10 -4.91
CA SER A 228 7.96 2.58 -4.95
C SER A 228 8.22 1.76 -6.21
N TRP A 229 9.38 1.95 -6.84
CA TRP A 229 9.73 1.32 -8.11
C TRP A 229 9.49 -0.19 -8.11
N ILE A 230 9.90 -0.87 -7.04
CA ILE A 230 9.74 -2.32 -6.96
C ILE A 230 8.28 -2.76 -6.78
N VAL A 231 7.45 -1.92 -6.16
CA VAL A 231 6.02 -2.17 -6.01
C VAL A 231 5.32 -2.01 -7.35
N ARG A 232 5.68 -0.95 -8.10
CA ARG A 232 5.24 -0.75 -9.48
C ARG A 232 5.60 -1.94 -10.37
N LYS A 233 6.78 -2.53 -10.20
CA LYS A 233 7.19 -3.74 -10.95
C LYS A 233 6.31 -4.96 -10.65
N LEU A 234 5.85 -5.12 -9.40
CA LEU A 234 4.86 -6.15 -9.07
C LEU A 234 3.49 -5.85 -9.70
N GLU A 235 3.03 -4.59 -9.67
CA GLU A 235 1.77 -4.19 -10.31
C GLU A 235 1.81 -4.41 -11.84
N GLU A 236 2.94 -4.08 -12.48
CA GLU A 236 3.20 -4.33 -13.91
C GLU A 236 3.20 -5.84 -14.22
N ALA A 237 3.60 -6.70 -13.28
CA ALA A 237 3.49 -8.16 -13.39
C ALA A 237 2.07 -8.70 -13.14
N GLY A 238 1.10 -7.83 -12.83
CA GLY A 238 -0.31 -8.17 -12.61
C GLY A 238 -0.66 -8.62 -11.19
N VAL A 239 0.27 -8.49 -10.23
CA VAL A 239 0.04 -8.84 -8.83
C VAL A 239 -1.09 -7.99 -8.24
N VAL A 240 -1.95 -8.60 -7.43
CA VAL A 240 -3.00 -7.87 -6.70
C VAL A 240 -2.51 -7.56 -5.29
N ILE A 241 -2.14 -6.30 -5.05
CA ILE A 241 -1.71 -5.83 -3.73
C ILE A 241 -2.94 -5.66 -2.83
N ILE A 242 -3.09 -6.51 -1.82
CA ILE A 242 -4.26 -6.55 -0.94
C ILE A 242 -4.13 -5.66 0.32
N GLY A 243 -3.02 -4.96 0.50
CA GLY A 243 -2.85 -3.94 1.55
C GLY A 243 -1.42 -3.71 2.03
N LYS A 244 -1.27 -2.74 2.95
CA LYS A 244 -0.03 -2.43 3.68
C LYS A 244 0.05 -3.26 4.96
N LEU A 245 1.20 -3.84 5.26
CA LEU A 245 1.42 -4.73 6.39
C LEU A 245 2.16 -4.05 7.55
N ALA A 246 1.79 -4.43 8.77
CA ALA A 246 2.41 -3.95 9.99
C ALA A 246 3.92 -4.24 10.02
N MET A 247 4.66 -3.38 10.72
CA MET A 247 6.10 -3.52 10.91
C MET A 247 6.54 -3.00 12.28
N HIS A 248 7.76 -3.33 12.70
CA HIS A 248 8.40 -2.63 13.82
C HIS A 248 8.68 -1.17 13.43
N GLU A 249 8.40 -0.22 14.32
CA GLU A 249 8.53 1.22 14.05
C GLU A 249 9.97 1.57 13.59
N PHE A 250 10.09 2.22 12.42
CA PHE A 250 11.32 2.53 11.66
C PHE A 250 12.27 1.35 11.39
N GLY A 251 11.81 0.14 11.65
CA GLY A 251 12.60 -1.07 11.55
C GLY A 251 13.79 -1.17 12.49
N LEU A 252 13.74 -0.52 13.65
CA LEU A 252 14.88 -0.38 14.56
C LEU A 252 15.11 -1.57 15.52
N ASP A 253 14.19 -2.53 15.58
CA ASP A 253 14.35 -3.76 16.37
C ASP A 253 13.81 -4.99 15.60
N THR A 254 14.17 -6.16 16.12
CA THR A 254 14.01 -7.49 15.53
C THR A 254 12.85 -8.29 16.13
N THR A 255 12.10 -7.72 17.08
CA THR A 255 10.94 -8.39 17.67
C THR A 255 9.73 -8.30 16.75
N GLY A 256 9.47 -7.14 16.13
CA GLY A 256 8.19 -6.86 15.46
C GLY A 256 7.14 -6.25 16.40
N ASN A 257 7.48 -5.99 17.67
CA ASN A 257 6.62 -5.28 18.62
C ASN A 257 6.32 -3.86 18.12
N ASN A 258 5.05 -3.50 18.08
CA ASN A 258 4.63 -2.16 17.69
C ASN A 258 3.43 -1.71 18.56
N PRO A 259 3.66 -0.86 19.57
CA PRO A 259 2.59 -0.34 20.43
C PRO A 259 1.69 0.70 19.74
N ASN A 260 2.11 1.27 18.60
CA ASN A 260 1.33 2.28 17.87
C ASN A 260 0.22 1.65 17.03
N GLN A 261 0.53 0.56 16.33
CA GLN A 261 -0.33 -0.04 15.32
C GLN A 261 -0.87 -1.42 15.71
N GLY A 262 -0.33 -2.00 16.79
CA GLY A 262 -0.60 -3.38 17.18
C GLY A 262 0.52 -4.33 16.72
N THR A 263 0.60 -5.48 17.39
CA THR A 263 1.68 -6.45 17.19
C THR A 263 1.12 -7.80 16.77
N PRO A 264 1.31 -8.25 15.51
CA PRO A 264 1.01 -9.63 15.15
C PRO A 264 1.96 -10.58 15.87
N THR A 265 1.41 -11.59 16.54
CA THR A 265 2.18 -12.65 17.22
C THR A 265 2.47 -13.80 16.27
N ASN A 266 3.43 -14.64 16.62
CA ASN A 266 3.92 -15.70 15.75
C ASN A 266 2.79 -16.69 15.38
N PRO A 267 2.58 -17.02 14.09
CA PRO A 267 1.53 -17.93 13.66
C PRO A 267 1.60 -19.34 14.28
N PHE A 268 2.79 -19.83 14.60
CA PHE A 268 2.96 -21.15 15.24
C PHE A 268 2.73 -21.11 16.75
N ASN A 269 3.02 -19.98 17.40
CA ASN A 269 2.86 -19.82 18.84
C ASN A 269 2.62 -18.34 19.23
N SER A 270 1.39 -18.02 19.66
CA SER A 270 1.02 -16.66 20.04
C SER A 270 1.75 -16.09 21.26
N GLY A 271 2.48 -16.91 22.03
CA GLY A 271 3.38 -16.49 23.10
C GLY A 271 4.74 -15.97 22.61
N TYR A 272 4.97 -15.96 21.29
CA TYR A 272 6.19 -15.50 20.65
C TYR A 272 5.91 -14.37 19.67
N TYR A 273 6.91 -13.52 19.44
CA TYR A 273 6.86 -12.56 18.35
C TYR A 273 7.09 -13.23 16.99
N THR A 274 6.58 -12.58 15.94
CA THR A 274 6.82 -12.92 14.54
C THR A 274 8.29 -12.71 14.12
N GLY A 275 9.04 -11.92 14.88
CA GLY A 275 10.30 -11.36 14.44
C GLY A 275 10.07 -10.06 13.67
N GLY A 276 11.15 -9.33 13.41
CA GLY A 276 11.04 -7.98 12.89
C GLY A 276 12.28 -7.53 12.11
N SER A 277 12.15 -6.43 11.38
CA SER A 277 11.00 -5.52 11.39
C SER A 277 9.84 -5.88 10.48
N SER A 278 9.99 -6.85 9.56
CA SER A 278 8.92 -7.27 8.63
C SER A 278 7.95 -8.28 9.28
N SER A 279 7.35 -7.89 10.41
CA SER A 279 6.45 -8.72 11.22
C SER A 279 5.16 -9.08 10.48
N GLY A 280 4.48 -8.09 9.88
CA GLY A 280 3.29 -8.28 9.06
C GLY A 280 3.55 -9.13 7.80
N PRO A 281 4.59 -8.83 6.98
CA PRO A 281 4.97 -9.66 5.82
C PRO A 281 5.12 -11.15 6.13
N ALA A 282 5.93 -11.51 7.13
CA ALA A 282 6.12 -12.91 7.48
C ALA A 282 4.86 -13.56 8.07
N TYR A 283 4.09 -12.81 8.87
CA TYR A 283 2.80 -13.28 9.40
C TYR A 283 1.80 -13.60 8.29
N ALA A 284 1.64 -12.70 7.32
CA ALA A 284 0.66 -12.83 6.24
C ALA A 284 0.97 -14.05 5.35
N VAL A 285 2.24 -14.26 5.03
CA VAL A 285 2.70 -15.42 4.26
C VAL A 285 2.55 -16.72 5.05
N SER A 286 3.02 -16.74 6.30
CA SER A 286 3.00 -17.93 7.16
C SER A 286 1.58 -18.39 7.48
N SER A 287 0.65 -17.45 7.69
CA SER A 287 -0.75 -17.73 8.00
C SER A 287 -1.58 -18.15 6.77
N GLY A 288 -1.01 -18.23 5.57
CA GLY A 288 -1.71 -18.65 4.35
C GLY A 288 -2.63 -17.58 3.74
N LEU A 289 -2.51 -16.31 4.15
CA LEU A 289 -3.33 -15.22 3.61
C LEU A 289 -2.87 -14.78 2.21
N VAL A 290 -1.55 -14.80 1.97
CA VAL A 290 -0.91 -14.50 0.68
C VAL A 290 0.29 -15.43 0.46
N PRO A 291 0.60 -15.86 -0.78
CA PRO A 291 1.82 -16.60 -1.08
C PRO A 291 3.10 -15.76 -1.04
N LEU A 292 2.98 -14.44 -1.17
CA LEU A 292 4.09 -13.50 -1.36
C LEU A 292 3.85 -12.19 -0.61
N ALA A 293 4.90 -11.63 -0.03
CA ALA A 293 4.94 -10.27 0.47
C ALA A 293 6.29 -9.60 0.25
N LEU A 294 6.33 -8.27 0.22
CA LEU A 294 7.58 -7.50 0.26
C LEU A 294 7.92 -7.06 1.68
N GLY A 295 9.20 -7.13 2.03
CA GLY A 295 9.76 -6.61 3.28
C GLY A 295 11.08 -5.87 3.04
N SER A 296 11.77 -5.48 4.11
CA SER A 296 13.08 -4.84 4.02
C SER A 296 14.02 -5.39 5.09
N ASP A 297 15.32 -5.31 4.85
CA ASP A 297 16.36 -5.98 5.64
C ASP A 297 17.60 -5.09 5.83
N GLY A 298 17.70 -4.45 7.01
CA GLY A 298 18.88 -3.68 7.46
C GLY A 298 19.74 -4.38 8.50
N GLY A 299 19.20 -5.38 9.20
CA GLY A 299 19.88 -6.19 10.21
C GLY A 299 19.28 -7.59 10.33
N GLY A 300 18.73 -8.13 9.24
CA GLY A 300 17.98 -9.38 9.23
C GLY A 300 16.46 -9.21 9.16
N SER A 301 15.93 -8.03 8.85
CA SER A 301 14.49 -7.76 8.94
C SER A 301 13.60 -8.47 7.92
N ILE A 302 14.17 -9.16 6.92
CA ILE A 302 13.48 -10.17 6.09
C ILE A 302 13.75 -11.57 6.66
N ARG A 303 15.02 -11.84 6.98
CA ARG A 303 15.51 -13.18 7.32
C ARG A 303 15.09 -13.67 8.72
N ILE A 304 15.15 -12.82 9.74
CA ILE A 304 14.72 -13.10 11.11
C ILE A 304 13.23 -13.48 11.15
N PRO A 305 12.29 -12.64 10.65
CA PRO A 305 10.89 -13.04 10.64
C PRO A 305 10.62 -14.20 9.66
N GLY A 306 11.43 -14.37 8.61
CA GLY A 306 11.43 -15.57 7.77
C GLY A 306 11.70 -16.85 8.55
N SER A 307 12.76 -16.84 9.36
CA SER A 307 13.12 -17.92 10.29
C SER A 307 12.00 -18.19 11.30
N PHE A 308 11.58 -17.15 12.04
CA PHE A 308 10.62 -17.29 13.13
C PHE A 308 9.21 -17.67 12.64
N CYS A 309 8.82 -17.33 11.41
CA CYS A 309 7.51 -17.66 10.86
C CYS A 309 7.52 -18.83 9.87
N SER A 310 8.65 -19.54 9.70
CA SER A 310 8.78 -20.67 8.77
C SER A 310 8.46 -20.31 7.29
N VAL A 311 8.95 -19.16 6.82
CA VAL A 311 8.80 -18.70 5.43
C VAL A 311 10.16 -18.41 4.79
N PHE A 312 10.20 -18.41 3.46
CA PHE A 312 11.42 -18.11 2.71
C PHE A 312 11.59 -16.61 2.61
N GLY A 313 12.83 -16.13 2.67
CA GLY A 313 13.12 -14.70 2.60
C GLY A 313 14.47 -14.43 1.95
N LEU A 314 14.46 -13.61 0.90
CA LEU A 314 15.65 -13.21 0.16
C LEU A 314 16.03 -11.77 0.55
N LYS A 315 17.26 -11.60 1.04
CA LYS A 315 17.94 -10.32 1.18
C LYS A 315 18.86 -10.18 -0.04
N PRO A 316 18.54 -9.35 -1.06
CA PRO A 316 19.38 -9.20 -2.25
C PRO A 316 20.70 -8.47 -1.97
N THR A 317 21.62 -8.47 -2.93
CA THR A 317 22.86 -7.69 -2.86
C THR A 317 22.54 -6.22 -2.56
N HIS A 318 23.40 -5.54 -1.79
CA HIS A 318 23.17 -4.13 -1.49
C HIS A 318 23.05 -3.28 -2.76
N ALA A 319 22.12 -2.32 -2.74
CA ALA A 319 21.73 -1.47 -3.87
C ALA A 319 21.21 -2.19 -5.14
N ARG A 320 21.05 -3.52 -5.12
CA ARG A 320 20.42 -4.31 -6.21
C ARG A 320 19.01 -3.80 -6.52
N LEU A 321 18.22 -3.64 -5.47
CA LEU A 321 16.87 -3.11 -5.53
C LEU A 321 16.90 -1.69 -4.96
N THR A 322 16.19 -0.77 -5.62
CA THR A 322 16.10 0.62 -5.17
C THR A 322 14.92 0.81 -4.21
N SER A 323 15.08 1.69 -3.22
CA SER A 323 13.99 2.16 -2.36
C SER A 323 13.17 3.30 -2.98
N TRP A 324 13.61 3.85 -4.11
CA TRP A 324 13.04 5.05 -4.71
C TRP A 324 11.53 4.92 -5.02
N PRO A 325 10.72 5.98 -4.82
CA PRO A 325 11.10 7.31 -4.31
C PRO A 325 11.30 7.35 -2.78
N GLY A 326 10.83 6.33 -2.06
CA GLY A 326 10.90 6.25 -0.60
C GLY A 326 12.31 6.34 -0.01
N ALA A 327 12.37 6.91 1.20
CA ALA A 327 13.61 7.08 1.95
C ALA A 327 14.17 5.73 2.44
N ASN A 328 15.48 5.51 2.29
CA ASN A 328 16.18 4.39 2.92
C ASN A 328 16.70 4.80 4.30
N HIS A 329 16.11 4.25 5.36
CA HIS A 329 16.42 4.64 6.74
C HIS A 329 17.77 4.13 7.30
N SER A 330 18.42 3.21 6.59
CA SER A 330 19.81 2.82 6.86
C SER A 330 20.51 2.62 5.52
N PRO A 331 20.92 3.72 4.86
CA PRO A 331 21.31 3.71 3.46
C PRO A 331 22.52 2.82 3.18
N THR A 332 23.34 2.50 4.18
CA THR A 332 24.55 1.68 4.01
C THR A 332 24.37 0.19 4.38
N CYS A 333 23.19 -0.21 4.89
CA CYS A 333 22.96 -1.59 5.38
C CYS A 333 21.61 -2.18 4.92
N ALA A 334 20.59 -1.34 4.71
CA ALA A 334 19.24 -1.77 4.40
C ALA A 334 19.00 -1.98 2.91
N VAL A 335 18.23 -3.01 2.61
CA VAL A 335 17.76 -3.37 1.27
C VAL A 335 16.29 -3.76 1.30
N GLN A 336 15.65 -3.74 0.13
CA GLN A 336 14.33 -4.28 -0.11
C GLN A 336 14.41 -5.74 -0.56
N GLY A 337 13.38 -6.55 -0.33
CA GLY A 337 13.36 -7.93 -0.83
C GLY A 337 12.05 -8.69 -0.54
N PRO A 338 11.86 -9.85 -1.20
CA PRO A 338 10.64 -10.65 -1.06
C PRO A 338 10.69 -11.65 0.10
N LEU A 339 9.52 -11.95 0.66
CA LEU A 339 9.22 -13.11 1.48
C LEU A 339 8.15 -13.95 0.77
N ALA A 340 8.34 -15.26 0.72
CA ALA A 340 7.39 -16.14 0.05
C ALA A 340 7.20 -17.46 0.77
N VAL A 341 6.11 -18.14 0.43
CA VAL A 341 5.73 -19.40 1.06
C VAL A 341 6.58 -20.58 0.59
N ASP A 342 7.17 -20.48 -0.60
CA ASP A 342 8.04 -21.45 -1.26
C ASP A 342 9.08 -20.75 -2.16
N MET A 343 10.02 -21.54 -2.69
CA MET A 343 11.08 -21.01 -3.56
C MET A 343 10.56 -20.57 -4.93
N GLN A 344 9.57 -21.26 -5.49
CA GLN A 344 9.03 -20.91 -6.82
C GLN A 344 8.41 -19.50 -6.81
N SER A 345 7.62 -19.20 -5.79
CA SER A 345 6.99 -17.88 -5.58
C SER A 345 8.04 -16.82 -5.26
N LEU A 346 9.10 -17.17 -4.51
CA LEU A 346 10.20 -16.26 -4.18
C LEU A 346 10.99 -15.84 -5.44
N VAL A 347 11.31 -16.82 -6.31
CA VAL A 347 12.00 -16.59 -7.58
C VAL A 347 11.16 -15.72 -8.50
N ALA A 348 9.88 -16.07 -8.70
CA ALA A 348 8.97 -15.29 -9.55
C ALA A 348 8.88 -13.82 -9.08
N ALA A 349 8.78 -13.61 -7.77
CA ALA A 349 8.76 -12.26 -7.20
C ALA A 349 10.08 -11.52 -7.39
N TYR A 350 11.22 -12.18 -7.14
CA TYR A 350 12.53 -11.57 -7.34
C TYR A 350 12.75 -11.18 -8.79
N GLU A 351 12.45 -12.06 -9.75
CA GLU A 351 12.58 -11.76 -11.18
C GLU A 351 11.70 -10.57 -11.59
N ALA A 352 10.48 -10.46 -11.06
CA ALA A 352 9.61 -9.33 -11.33
C ALA A 352 10.20 -8.00 -10.83
N ILE A 353 10.76 -7.97 -9.62
CA ILE A 353 11.24 -6.73 -8.98
C ILE A 353 12.69 -6.38 -9.28
N ALA A 354 13.48 -7.31 -9.83
CA ALA A 354 14.91 -7.14 -10.03
C ALA A 354 15.30 -6.26 -11.23
N GLU A 355 14.32 -5.76 -12.00
CA GLU A 355 14.57 -4.79 -13.05
C GLU A 355 15.09 -3.47 -12.44
N PRO A 356 16.33 -3.05 -12.75
CA PRO A 356 16.92 -1.88 -12.14
C PRO A 356 16.19 -0.60 -12.55
N HIS A 357 16.07 0.35 -11.63
CA HIS A 357 15.65 1.70 -11.98
C HIS A 357 16.78 2.42 -12.72
N HIS A 358 16.45 3.34 -13.63
CA HIS A 358 17.43 4.05 -14.46
C HIS A 358 18.47 4.87 -13.67
N SER A 359 18.18 5.17 -12.39
CA SER A 359 19.08 5.91 -11.51
C SER A 359 20.11 5.02 -10.80
N THR A 360 19.99 3.70 -10.96
CA THR A 360 20.91 2.74 -10.34
C THR A 360 22.05 2.39 -11.30
N GLN A 361 23.19 1.98 -10.75
CA GLN A 361 24.37 1.58 -11.54
C GLN A 361 24.32 0.12 -12.00
N PHE A 362 23.34 -0.65 -11.54
CA PHE A 362 23.25 -2.07 -11.86
C PHE A 362 22.75 -2.27 -13.30
N PRO A 363 23.39 -3.15 -14.09
CA PRO A 363 22.86 -3.51 -15.41
C PRO A 363 21.51 -4.23 -15.29
N PRO A 364 20.70 -4.31 -16.34
CA PRO A 364 19.56 -5.23 -16.40
C PRO A 364 19.96 -6.66 -16.03
N LEU A 365 19.07 -7.40 -15.38
CA LEU A 365 19.37 -8.74 -14.86
C LEU A 365 19.92 -9.68 -15.95
N ALA A 366 19.39 -9.59 -17.17
CA ALA A 366 19.81 -10.37 -18.33
C ALA A 366 21.27 -10.13 -18.76
N LEU A 367 21.84 -8.96 -18.46
CA LEU A 367 23.17 -8.54 -18.90
C LEU A 367 24.23 -8.67 -17.80
N GLN A 368 23.91 -9.26 -16.66
CA GLN A 368 24.88 -9.36 -15.56
C GLN A 368 25.65 -10.67 -15.62
N PRO A 369 26.97 -10.66 -15.33
CA PRO A 369 27.66 -11.87 -14.93
C PRO A 369 27.08 -12.40 -13.61
N SER A 370 26.97 -13.73 -13.48
CA SER A 370 26.75 -14.37 -12.17
C SER A 370 28.01 -15.16 -11.80
N PRO A 371 28.41 -15.16 -10.51
CA PRO A 371 29.46 -16.06 -10.03
C PRO A 371 29.14 -17.53 -10.35
N PRO A 372 30.16 -18.40 -10.46
CA PRO A 372 29.95 -19.82 -10.72
C PRO A 372 29.07 -20.43 -9.63
N VAL A 373 28.04 -21.17 -10.03
CA VAL A 373 27.22 -21.95 -9.10
C VAL A 373 28.03 -23.19 -8.72
N THR A 374 28.50 -23.26 -7.48
CA THR A 374 29.17 -24.44 -6.94
C THR A 374 28.38 -25.00 -5.78
N LYS A 375 28.56 -26.30 -5.51
CA LYS A 375 27.94 -26.96 -4.35
C LYS A 375 28.90 -27.00 -3.17
N VAL A 376 29.45 -25.85 -2.78
CA VAL A 376 30.38 -25.72 -1.66
C VAL A 376 29.74 -24.93 -0.52
N LEU A 377 29.73 -25.51 0.68
CA LEU A 377 29.19 -24.93 1.91
C LEU A 377 30.34 -24.58 2.86
N GLY A 378 30.56 -23.28 3.07
CA GLY A 378 31.52 -22.78 4.05
C GLY A 378 30.90 -22.73 5.45
N ILE A 379 31.51 -23.42 6.41
CA ILE A 379 31.02 -23.49 7.79
C ILE A 379 32.07 -22.97 8.77
N PHE A 380 31.69 -21.99 9.59
CA PHE A 380 32.48 -21.54 10.73
C PHE A 380 31.91 -22.13 12.04
N ASP A 381 32.38 -23.32 12.42
CA ASP A 381 31.82 -24.09 13.53
C ASP A 381 31.82 -23.35 14.87
N ALA A 382 32.89 -22.61 15.17
CA ALA A 382 33.01 -21.85 16.41
C ALA A 382 31.90 -20.79 16.53
N TRP A 383 31.53 -20.16 15.42
CA TRP A 383 30.45 -19.18 15.40
C TRP A 383 29.07 -19.85 15.51
N ILE A 384 28.82 -20.93 14.75
CA ILE A 384 27.55 -21.69 14.82
C ILE A 384 27.28 -22.25 16.22
N SER A 385 28.33 -22.61 16.96
CA SER A 385 28.22 -23.14 18.33
C SER A 385 27.52 -22.19 19.32
N ARG A 386 27.34 -20.92 18.96
CA ARG A 386 26.62 -19.91 19.73
C ARG A 386 25.11 -20.10 19.73
N ALA A 387 24.55 -20.77 18.73
CA ALA A 387 23.13 -21.05 18.67
C ALA A 387 22.69 -21.99 19.79
N LYS A 388 21.41 -21.98 20.17
CA LYS A 388 20.86 -22.97 21.10
C LYS A 388 21.03 -24.40 20.54
N PRO A 389 21.20 -25.42 21.38
CA PRO A 389 21.44 -26.80 20.93
C PRO A 389 20.43 -27.34 19.89
N GLY A 390 19.13 -27.09 20.08
CA GLY A 390 18.11 -27.50 19.09
C GLY A 390 18.26 -26.81 17.74
N VAL A 391 18.60 -25.51 17.73
CA VAL A 391 18.88 -24.74 16.51
C VAL A 391 20.09 -25.31 15.78
N GLN A 392 21.19 -25.61 16.51
CA GLN A 392 22.37 -26.25 15.94
C GLN A 392 22.02 -27.59 15.31
N SER A 393 21.25 -28.42 16.01
CA SER A 393 20.90 -29.77 15.56
C SER A 393 20.06 -29.75 14.28
N LEU A 394 19.06 -28.86 14.19
CA LEU A 394 18.24 -28.70 12.99
C LEU A 394 19.04 -28.23 11.78
N VAL A 395 19.88 -27.21 11.97
CA VAL A 395 20.71 -26.65 10.89
C VAL A 395 21.72 -27.68 10.40
N ARG A 396 22.42 -28.37 11.30
CA ARG A 396 23.36 -29.43 10.91
C ARG A 396 22.67 -30.57 10.19
N GLY A 397 21.49 -31.01 10.66
CA GLY A 397 20.71 -32.05 9.99
C GLY A 397 20.30 -31.68 8.56
N LEU A 398 19.91 -30.42 8.32
CA LEU A 398 19.58 -29.95 6.96
C LEU A 398 20.83 -29.85 6.08
N VAL A 399 21.97 -29.39 6.61
CA VAL A 399 23.26 -29.38 5.91
C VAL A 399 23.70 -30.79 5.51
N GLU A 400 23.58 -31.76 6.41
CA GLU A 400 23.89 -33.17 6.14
C GLU A 400 22.97 -33.74 5.04
N SER A 401 21.67 -33.42 5.09
CA SER A 401 20.70 -33.80 4.05
C SER A 401 21.06 -33.21 2.69
N LEU A 402 21.47 -31.94 2.64
CA LEU A 402 21.94 -31.26 1.42
C LEU A 402 23.21 -31.92 0.86
N ALA A 403 24.19 -32.21 1.73
CA ALA A 403 25.41 -32.91 1.33
C ALA A 403 25.09 -34.30 0.76
N ALA A 404 24.25 -35.08 1.44
CA ALA A 404 23.92 -36.44 1.06
C ALA A 404 23.04 -36.54 -0.20
N LYS A 405 22.03 -35.68 -0.35
CA LYS A 405 21.04 -35.77 -1.43
C LYS A 405 21.38 -34.94 -2.66
N HIS A 406 22.04 -33.79 -2.46
CA HIS A 406 22.31 -32.83 -3.52
C HIS A 406 23.82 -32.68 -3.83
N GLY A 407 24.70 -33.39 -3.12
CA GLY A 407 26.14 -33.46 -3.43
C GLY A 407 26.93 -32.23 -3.00
N TYR A 408 26.48 -31.54 -1.95
CA TYR A 408 27.22 -30.41 -1.38
C TYR A 408 28.48 -30.87 -0.63
N ILE A 409 29.58 -30.15 -0.84
CA ILE A 409 30.87 -30.34 -0.16
C ILE A 409 30.97 -29.29 0.95
N ILE A 410 31.29 -29.74 2.16
CA ILE A 410 31.46 -28.86 3.32
C ILE A 410 32.93 -28.52 3.47
N VAL A 411 33.25 -27.22 3.59
CA VAL A 411 34.60 -26.72 3.84
C VAL A 411 34.61 -25.86 5.11
N PRO A 412 35.62 -26.02 5.98
CA PRO A 412 35.76 -25.15 7.14
C PRO A 412 36.21 -23.76 6.70
N ILE A 413 35.61 -22.73 7.29
CA ILE A 413 36.04 -21.33 7.13
C ILE A 413 36.14 -20.66 8.49
N GLU A 414 36.87 -19.55 8.53
CA GLU A 414 36.90 -18.64 9.67
C GLU A 414 36.42 -17.26 9.20
N ILE A 415 35.85 -16.48 10.12
CA ILE A 415 35.52 -15.08 9.88
C ILE A 415 36.12 -14.28 11.03
N PRO A 416 36.98 -13.29 10.78
CA PRO A 416 37.63 -12.53 11.84
C PRO A 416 36.64 -11.59 12.53
N PHE A 417 36.79 -11.43 13.85
CA PHE A 417 36.04 -10.48 14.67
C PHE A 417 34.51 -10.46 14.47
N PRO A 418 33.81 -11.60 14.47
CA PRO A 418 32.36 -11.60 14.20
C PRO A 418 31.57 -10.89 15.31
N ALA A 419 32.08 -10.88 16.55
CA ALA A 419 31.47 -10.17 17.67
C ALA A 419 31.55 -8.64 17.51
N GLU A 420 32.74 -8.14 17.19
CA GLU A 420 32.97 -6.71 16.91
C GLU A 420 32.29 -6.29 15.60
N GLY A 421 32.22 -7.17 14.60
CA GLY A 421 31.49 -6.95 13.36
C GLY A 421 30.01 -6.73 13.60
N GLN A 422 29.39 -7.52 14.49
CA GLN A 422 28.01 -7.29 14.93
C GLN A 422 27.84 -5.93 15.62
N MET A 423 28.80 -5.53 16.48
CA MET A 423 28.76 -4.21 17.13
C MET A 423 28.94 -3.08 16.12
N ALA A 424 29.84 -3.23 15.15
CA ALA A 424 30.08 -2.27 14.08
C ALA A 424 28.85 -2.10 13.19
N HIS A 425 28.15 -3.19 12.88
CA HIS A 425 26.86 -3.17 12.19
C HIS A 425 25.79 -2.41 12.98
N ALA A 426 25.54 -2.83 14.22
CA ALA A 426 24.52 -2.20 15.06
C ALA A 426 24.80 -0.71 15.29
N LEU A 427 26.06 -0.35 15.55
CA LEU A 427 26.52 1.03 15.68
C LEU A 427 26.23 1.82 14.39
N THR A 428 26.55 1.26 13.23
CA THR A 428 26.33 1.94 11.93
C THR A 428 24.85 2.18 11.67
N VAL A 429 24.01 1.16 11.85
CA VAL A 429 22.55 1.27 11.64
C VAL A 429 21.92 2.29 12.58
N LEU A 430 22.26 2.26 13.88
CA LEU A 430 21.70 3.19 14.86
C LEU A 430 22.18 4.63 14.62
N THR A 431 23.43 4.82 14.22
CA THR A 431 23.95 6.14 13.85
C THR A 431 23.27 6.67 12.60
N ASP A 432 23.15 5.88 11.52
CA ASP A 432 22.42 6.25 10.31
C ASP A 432 20.97 6.67 10.64
N ALA A 433 20.23 5.84 11.39
CA ALA A 433 18.86 6.13 11.80
C ALA A 433 18.75 7.42 12.63
N SER A 434 19.75 7.70 13.48
CA SER A 434 19.78 8.91 14.31
C SER A 434 19.97 10.20 13.51
N THR A 435 20.55 10.11 12.30
CA THR A 435 20.67 11.27 11.39
C THR A 435 19.35 11.62 10.73
N LEU A 436 18.50 10.62 10.48
CA LEU A 436 17.19 10.78 9.85
C LEU A 436 16.10 11.12 10.87
N LEU A 437 16.19 10.56 12.08
CA LEU A 437 15.23 10.74 13.17
C LEU A 437 15.85 11.60 14.27
N TYR A 438 16.20 12.84 13.93
CA TYR A 438 16.77 13.80 14.89
C TYR A 438 15.70 14.29 15.89
N ASP A 439 14.45 14.45 15.45
CA ASP A 439 13.30 14.69 16.31
C ASP A 439 12.68 13.35 16.75
N THR A 440 12.62 13.12 18.06
CA THR A 440 12.05 11.90 18.65
C THR A 440 10.63 12.10 19.16
N THR A 441 9.99 13.23 18.86
CA THR A 441 8.59 13.46 19.20
C THR A 441 7.71 12.41 18.54
N GLY A 442 6.89 11.72 19.34
CA GLY A 442 6.00 10.67 18.84
C GLY A 442 6.65 9.29 18.62
N ILE A 443 7.97 9.14 18.81
CA ILE A 443 8.68 7.86 18.69
C ILE A 443 8.45 6.99 19.94
N THR A 444 8.34 5.66 19.75
CA THR A 444 8.16 4.73 20.86
C THR A 444 9.33 4.76 21.85
N PRO A 445 9.08 4.52 23.16
CA PRO A 445 10.12 4.51 24.18
C PRO A 445 11.31 3.57 23.88
N ALA A 446 11.04 2.38 23.34
CA ALA A 446 12.10 1.44 22.97
C ALA A 446 13.03 2.01 21.89
N ASN A 447 12.45 2.60 20.84
CA ASN A 447 13.21 3.22 19.76
C ASN A 447 13.96 4.48 20.19
N LYS A 448 13.40 5.26 21.12
CA LYS A 448 14.12 6.41 21.71
C LYS A 448 15.43 6.00 22.39
N ILE A 449 15.46 4.85 23.07
CA ILE A 449 16.69 4.31 23.67
C ILE A 449 17.71 3.98 22.57
N LEU A 450 17.29 3.31 21.51
CA LEU A 450 18.16 2.93 20.40
C LEU A 450 18.72 4.14 19.65
N LEU A 451 17.89 5.14 19.36
CA LEU A 451 18.31 6.42 18.75
C LEU A 451 19.25 7.20 19.68
N ALA A 452 19.00 7.19 20.99
CA ALA A 452 19.92 7.79 21.95
C ALA A 452 21.31 7.12 21.89
N LEU A 453 21.37 5.79 21.84
CA LEU A 453 22.65 5.07 21.65
C LEU A 453 23.33 5.50 20.34
N GLY A 454 22.59 5.55 19.23
CA GLY A 454 23.12 6.00 17.93
C GLY A 454 23.72 7.41 17.93
N ARG A 455 23.08 8.37 18.62
CA ARG A 455 23.59 9.75 18.80
C ARG A 455 24.82 9.87 19.70
N THR A 456 25.14 8.82 20.44
CA THR A 456 26.26 8.82 21.40
C THR A 456 27.55 8.30 20.78
N THR A 457 27.43 7.59 19.66
CA THR A 457 28.56 7.07 18.89
C THR A 457 29.52 8.18 18.48
N PRO A 458 30.78 8.17 18.96
CA PRO A 458 31.79 9.10 18.49
C PRO A 458 32.15 8.83 17.02
N ALA A 459 32.44 9.90 16.26
CA ALA A 459 32.87 9.77 14.87
C ALA A 459 34.09 8.85 14.71
N THR A 460 35.01 8.83 15.69
CA THR A 460 36.18 7.93 15.69
C THR A 460 35.80 6.46 15.77
N ASP A 461 34.77 6.10 16.55
CA ASP A 461 34.28 4.73 16.65
C ASP A 461 33.47 4.33 15.40
N TYR A 462 32.72 5.27 14.80
CA TYR A 462 32.09 5.06 13.49
C TYR A 462 33.12 4.79 12.38
N LEU A 463 34.22 5.55 12.35
CA LEU A 463 35.33 5.30 11.42
C LEU A 463 35.95 3.92 11.61
N LEU A 464 36.16 3.48 12.87
CA LEU A 464 36.66 2.13 13.16
C LEU A 464 35.69 1.04 12.65
N ALA A 465 34.38 1.24 12.79
CA ALA A 465 33.39 0.34 12.20
C ALA A 465 33.55 0.24 10.68
N GLN A 466 33.70 1.37 9.98
CA GLN A 466 33.85 1.35 8.52
C GLN A 466 35.19 0.75 8.05
N LYS A 467 36.26 0.87 8.85
CA LYS A 467 37.53 0.16 8.60
C LYS A 467 37.38 -1.35 8.79
N LEU A 468 36.69 -1.79 9.84
CA LEU A 468 36.36 -3.20 10.05
C LEU A 468 35.52 -3.75 8.89
N ARG A 469 34.55 -2.96 8.37
CA ARG A 469 33.79 -3.32 7.16
C ARG A 469 34.73 -3.60 5.99
N GLY A 470 35.65 -2.69 5.70
CA GLY A 470 36.64 -2.84 4.62
C GLY A 470 37.42 -4.15 4.75
N MET A 471 37.95 -4.44 5.94
CA MET A 471 38.72 -5.66 6.20
C MET A 471 37.87 -6.93 6.06
N LEU A 472 36.65 -6.95 6.59
CA LEU A 472 35.74 -8.09 6.44
C LEU A 472 35.42 -8.35 4.97
N MET A 473 35.15 -7.30 4.20
CA MET A 473 34.89 -7.42 2.76
C MET A 473 36.11 -7.97 2.00
N GLN A 474 37.33 -7.57 2.35
CA GLN A 474 38.56 -8.11 1.77
C GLN A 474 38.76 -9.60 2.11
N HIS A 475 38.50 -9.97 3.36
CA HIS A 475 38.61 -11.36 3.81
C HIS A 475 37.58 -12.27 3.14
N LEU A 476 36.34 -11.79 3.00
CA LEU A 476 35.30 -12.51 2.27
C LEU A 476 35.66 -12.70 0.79
N ALA A 477 36.22 -11.67 0.14
CA ALA A 477 36.76 -11.79 -1.22
C ALA A 477 37.89 -12.83 -1.31
N TYR A 478 38.76 -12.91 -0.30
CA TYR A 478 39.75 -13.99 -0.19
C TYR A 478 39.10 -15.37 -0.09
N LEU A 479 38.07 -15.55 0.75
CA LEU A 479 37.36 -16.82 0.88
C LEU A 479 36.72 -17.25 -0.45
N TRP A 480 36.12 -16.36 -1.23
CA TRP A 480 35.56 -16.70 -2.55
C TRP A 480 36.60 -16.83 -3.67
N LYS A 481 37.82 -16.33 -3.45
CA LYS A 481 38.97 -16.66 -4.31
C LYS A 481 39.47 -18.07 -4.04
N THR A 482 39.50 -18.47 -2.76
CA THR A 482 39.91 -19.81 -2.32
C THR A 482 38.85 -20.88 -2.63
N TYR A 483 37.58 -20.56 -2.40
CA TYR A 483 36.42 -21.41 -2.65
C TYR A 483 35.41 -20.68 -3.58
N PRO A 484 35.65 -20.65 -4.90
CA PRO A 484 34.76 -20.00 -5.86
C PRO A 484 33.32 -20.50 -5.74
N GLY A 485 32.35 -19.59 -5.69
CA GLY A 485 30.93 -19.93 -5.63
C GLY A 485 30.46 -20.56 -4.32
N MET A 486 31.28 -20.51 -3.26
CA MET A 486 30.91 -20.99 -1.93
C MET A 486 29.75 -20.20 -1.34
N LEU A 487 28.84 -20.90 -0.67
CA LEU A 487 27.81 -20.32 0.19
C LEU A 487 28.23 -20.45 1.65
N ILE A 488 28.22 -19.35 2.39
CA ILE A 488 28.46 -19.36 3.85
C ILE A 488 27.16 -19.80 4.53
N ILE A 489 27.23 -20.87 5.32
CA ILE A 489 26.07 -21.43 6.02
C ILE A 489 26.11 -21.12 7.50
N THR A 490 25.00 -20.62 8.02
CA THR A 490 24.76 -20.41 9.45
C THR A 490 23.30 -20.76 9.79
N PRO A 491 22.93 -20.93 11.07
CA PRO A 491 21.57 -20.66 11.48
C PRO A 491 21.17 -19.25 11.05
N THR A 492 19.88 -19.02 10.78
CA THR A 492 19.42 -17.64 10.54
C THR A 492 19.51 -16.81 11.82
N THR A 493 19.21 -17.42 12.96
CA THR A 493 19.19 -16.78 14.29
C THR A 493 19.83 -17.72 15.32
N ALA A 494 20.47 -17.20 16.37
CA ALA A 494 21.03 -18.07 17.42
C ALA A 494 19.96 -18.66 18.35
N CYS A 495 18.82 -17.99 18.43
CA CYS A 495 17.60 -18.41 19.12
C CYS A 495 16.54 -18.90 18.12
N ALA A 496 15.54 -19.67 18.58
CA ALA A 496 14.45 -20.13 17.73
C ALA A 496 13.30 -19.12 17.59
N GLY A 497 13.10 -18.22 18.55
CA GLY A 497 12.01 -17.25 18.51
C GLY A 497 11.94 -16.43 19.78
N SER A 498 11.45 -15.19 19.68
CA SER A 498 11.42 -14.23 20.80
C SER A 498 10.18 -14.38 21.66
N PRO A 499 10.28 -14.90 22.90
CA PRO A 499 9.11 -15.06 23.77
C PRO A 499 8.62 -13.70 24.30
N ILE A 500 7.30 -13.54 24.37
CA ILE A 500 6.62 -12.35 24.92
C ILE A 500 6.50 -12.52 26.44
N ARG A 501 7.51 -12.08 27.18
CA ARG A 501 7.62 -12.33 28.63
C ARG A 501 6.79 -11.37 29.48
N GLY A 502 6.62 -10.12 29.04
CA GLY A 502 5.87 -9.09 29.77
C GLY A 502 4.36 -9.07 29.49
N GLY A 503 3.84 -10.01 28.71
CA GLY A 503 2.41 -10.09 28.35
C GLY A 503 1.86 -8.78 27.79
N LYS A 504 0.67 -8.39 28.24
CA LYS A 504 -0.03 -7.17 27.76
C LYS A 504 0.79 -5.88 27.96
N SER A 505 1.58 -5.78 29.03
CA SER A 505 2.43 -4.60 29.29
C SER A 505 3.47 -4.41 28.19
N GLU A 506 4.09 -5.50 27.75
CA GLU A 506 5.08 -5.49 26.66
C GLU A 506 4.46 -5.05 25.33
N LEU A 507 3.24 -5.52 25.05
CA LEU A 507 2.51 -5.18 23.83
C LEU A 507 1.99 -3.73 23.83
N SER A 508 1.73 -3.15 25.01
CA SER A 508 1.17 -1.79 25.15
C SER A 508 2.23 -0.69 25.27
N TYR A 509 3.40 -0.97 25.84
CA TYR A 509 4.46 0.03 26.05
C TYR A 509 5.70 -0.21 25.19
N GLY A 510 5.84 -1.42 24.63
CA GLY A 510 7.06 -1.88 23.98
C GLY A 510 8.02 -2.58 24.94
N VAL A 511 9.14 -3.01 24.38
CA VAL A 511 10.23 -3.69 25.09
C VAL A 511 11.57 -3.24 24.54
N ASN A 512 12.55 -3.09 25.42
CA ASN A 512 13.95 -3.01 25.03
C ASN A 512 14.68 -4.18 25.70
N ASP A 513 15.04 -5.20 24.89
CA ASP A 513 15.79 -6.39 25.31
C ASP A 513 17.00 -6.57 24.38
N GLY A 514 18.01 -5.70 24.56
CA GLY A 514 19.18 -5.68 23.68
C GLY A 514 19.95 -7.01 23.66
N ASN A 515 19.87 -7.83 24.71
CA ASN A 515 20.49 -9.16 24.70
C ASN A 515 19.81 -10.07 23.68
N TYR A 516 18.47 -10.06 23.66
CA TYR A 516 17.70 -10.86 22.73
C TYR A 516 17.83 -10.35 21.29
N THR A 517 17.84 -9.03 21.09
CA THR A 517 18.10 -8.41 19.78
C THR A 517 19.47 -8.82 19.24
N LEU A 518 20.51 -8.87 20.07
CA LEU A 518 21.82 -9.36 19.65
C LEU A 518 21.83 -10.87 19.38
N GLU A 519 21.09 -11.67 20.14
CA GLU A 519 20.98 -13.12 19.90
C GLU A 519 20.23 -13.45 18.59
N SER A 520 19.16 -12.71 18.27
CA SER A 520 18.46 -12.85 16.98
C SER A 520 19.32 -12.38 15.80
N MET A 521 20.15 -11.35 16.00
CA MET A 521 21.02 -10.79 14.97
C MET A 521 22.37 -11.51 14.80
N GLU A 522 22.69 -12.50 15.64
CA GLU A 522 24.03 -13.09 15.79
C GLU A 522 24.72 -13.41 14.46
N TYR A 523 23.98 -13.89 13.45
CA TYR A 523 24.50 -14.29 12.15
C TYR A 523 24.15 -13.35 10.99
N VAL A 524 22.95 -12.75 11.02
CA VAL A 524 22.38 -12.00 9.88
C VAL A 524 23.10 -10.70 9.55
N TRP A 525 23.78 -10.10 10.53
CA TRP A 525 24.43 -8.79 10.41
C TRP A 525 25.49 -8.75 9.29
N LEU A 526 26.20 -9.87 9.06
CA LEU A 526 27.32 -9.94 8.11
C LEU A 526 26.87 -9.54 6.71
N ALA A 527 25.73 -10.07 6.27
CA ALA A 527 25.19 -9.79 4.93
C ALA A 527 24.70 -8.35 4.77
N ASN A 528 24.21 -7.70 5.83
CA ASN A 528 23.86 -6.28 5.78
C ASN A 528 25.12 -5.42 5.75
N PHE A 529 26.02 -5.66 6.70
CA PHE A 529 27.19 -4.85 6.91
C PHE A 529 28.17 -4.89 5.72
N CYS A 530 28.31 -6.06 5.09
CA CYS A 530 29.19 -6.25 3.93
C CYS A 530 28.44 -6.22 2.59
N GLY A 531 27.13 -5.96 2.58
CA GLY A 531 26.33 -5.82 1.36
C GLY A 531 26.10 -7.10 0.54
N LEU A 532 26.22 -8.27 1.17
CA LEU A 532 26.07 -9.58 0.55
C LEU A 532 24.60 -9.97 0.37
N PRO A 533 24.23 -10.75 -0.66
CA PRO A 533 22.94 -11.39 -0.72
C PRO A 533 22.86 -12.59 0.26
N ALA A 534 21.68 -12.84 0.83
CA ALA A 534 21.44 -13.97 1.72
C ALA A 534 20.01 -14.49 1.63
N LEU A 535 19.83 -15.80 1.73
CA LEU A 535 18.55 -16.49 1.70
C LEU A 535 18.33 -17.22 3.03
N THR A 536 17.16 -17.02 3.66
CA THR A 536 16.68 -17.87 4.75
C THR A 536 15.69 -18.90 4.22
N VAL A 537 15.81 -20.13 4.70
CA VAL A 537 14.89 -21.24 4.42
C VAL A 537 14.44 -21.91 5.72
N PRO A 538 13.21 -22.45 5.80
CA PRO A 538 12.78 -23.21 6.97
C PRO A 538 13.64 -24.47 7.20
N ALA A 539 14.10 -24.70 8.43
CA ALA A 539 14.95 -25.83 8.81
C ALA A 539 14.27 -26.80 9.80
N GLY A 540 13.24 -26.36 10.51
CA GLY A 540 12.45 -27.20 11.41
C GLY A 540 11.87 -26.42 12.58
N TYR A 541 11.59 -27.13 13.66
CA TYR A 541 10.91 -26.56 14.82
C TYR A 541 11.52 -27.07 16.13
N VAL A 542 11.46 -26.25 17.17
CA VAL A 542 11.85 -26.64 18.53
C VAL A 542 10.67 -26.52 19.50
N ILE A 543 10.78 -27.24 20.62
CA ILE A 543 9.82 -27.15 21.72
C ILE A 543 9.96 -25.76 22.37
N PRO A 544 8.86 -25.00 22.57
CA PRO A 544 8.91 -23.65 23.12
C PRO A 544 9.47 -23.61 24.55
N GLU A 545 10.13 -22.49 24.90
CA GLU A 545 10.46 -22.13 26.29
C GLU A 545 9.22 -22.25 27.19
N GLY A 546 9.42 -22.75 28.41
CA GLY A 546 8.36 -22.98 29.39
C GLY A 546 7.64 -24.34 29.26
N SER A 547 7.94 -25.13 28.23
CA SER A 547 7.43 -26.51 28.08
C SER A 547 8.46 -27.57 28.50
N LYS A 548 8.00 -28.80 28.77
CA LYS A 548 8.89 -29.93 29.06
C LYS A 548 9.72 -30.27 27.82
N GLY A 549 11.05 -30.29 27.94
CA GLY A 549 11.96 -30.47 26.79
C GLY A 549 12.20 -29.19 25.99
N ALA A 550 11.95 -28.01 26.57
CA ALA A 550 12.18 -26.73 25.91
C ALA A 550 13.57 -26.64 25.23
N GLY A 551 13.59 -26.26 23.96
CA GLY A 551 14.79 -26.17 23.14
C GLY A 551 15.20 -27.45 22.42
N ASP A 552 14.58 -28.59 22.73
CA ASP A 552 14.75 -29.82 21.95
C ASP A 552 13.99 -29.73 20.62
N ILE A 553 14.31 -30.60 19.67
CA ILE A 553 13.62 -30.67 18.37
C ILE A 553 12.15 -31.05 18.61
N ALA A 554 11.24 -30.27 18.03
CA ALA A 554 9.81 -30.53 18.06
C ALA A 554 9.40 -31.47 16.93
N ASP A 555 8.42 -32.34 17.20
CA ASP A 555 7.71 -33.08 16.17
C ASP A 555 6.54 -32.26 15.60
N LYS A 556 5.92 -32.74 14.52
CA LYS A 556 4.77 -32.07 13.86
C LYS A 556 3.52 -31.96 14.74
N ASN A 557 3.44 -32.69 15.84
CA ASN A 557 2.29 -32.70 16.76
C ASN A 557 2.54 -31.82 17.99
N THR A 558 3.73 -31.26 18.14
CA THR A 558 4.12 -30.42 19.28
C THR A 558 3.32 -29.12 19.25
N GLN A 559 2.49 -28.92 20.27
CA GLN A 559 1.70 -27.70 20.39
C GLN A 559 2.58 -26.48 20.65
N GLY A 560 2.35 -25.40 19.90
CA GLY A 560 3.10 -24.16 20.05
C GLY A 560 4.59 -24.28 19.69
N MET A 561 4.95 -25.23 18.82
CA MET A 561 6.32 -25.38 18.33
C MET A 561 6.84 -24.04 17.76
N VAL A 562 8.15 -23.80 17.87
CA VAL A 562 8.78 -22.54 17.43
C VAL A 562 9.67 -22.81 16.22
N PRO A 563 9.42 -22.16 15.07
CA PRO A 563 10.20 -22.37 13.85
C PRO A 563 11.68 -21.99 13.96
N VAL A 564 12.51 -22.64 13.16
CA VAL A 564 13.95 -22.36 13.02
C VAL A 564 14.30 -22.31 11.54
N GLY A 565 15.11 -21.32 11.15
CA GLY A 565 15.64 -21.15 9.80
C GLY A 565 17.13 -21.47 9.67
N LEU A 566 17.51 -21.93 8.47
CA LEU A 566 18.88 -21.99 7.99
C LEU A 566 19.11 -20.83 7.02
N MET A 567 20.28 -20.19 7.11
CA MET A 567 20.67 -19.11 6.21
C MET A 567 21.86 -19.53 5.35
N ALA A 568 21.77 -19.24 4.06
CA ALA A 568 22.91 -19.22 3.15
C ALA A 568 23.22 -17.77 2.76
N THR A 569 24.50 -17.40 2.82
CA THR A 569 24.99 -16.08 2.36
C THR A 569 25.92 -16.29 1.18
N GLY A 570 25.63 -15.59 0.09
CA GLY A 570 26.37 -15.69 -1.16
C GLY A 570 27.38 -14.56 -1.35
N GLU A 571 28.15 -14.66 -2.42
CA GLU A 571 29.00 -13.57 -2.91
C GLU A 571 28.13 -12.42 -3.46
N TRP A 572 28.67 -11.20 -3.55
CA TRP A 572 27.99 -10.10 -4.23
C TRP A 572 27.48 -10.50 -5.62
N CYS A 573 26.22 -10.17 -5.92
CA CYS A 573 25.53 -10.50 -7.17
C CYS A 573 25.37 -12.00 -7.45
N SER A 574 25.42 -12.86 -6.42
CA SER A 574 25.22 -14.32 -6.56
C SER A 574 23.81 -14.78 -6.21
N GLU A 575 22.78 -13.95 -6.40
CA GLU A 575 21.40 -14.32 -6.09
C GLU A 575 20.96 -15.61 -6.79
N ASP A 576 21.37 -15.84 -8.05
CA ASP A 576 21.04 -17.06 -8.78
C ASP A 576 21.53 -18.34 -8.05
N ALA A 577 22.76 -18.29 -7.50
CA ALA A 577 23.33 -19.41 -6.75
C ALA A 577 22.56 -19.67 -5.45
N LEU A 578 22.10 -18.60 -4.79
CA LEU A 578 21.26 -18.69 -3.60
C LEU A 578 19.88 -19.24 -3.91
N LEU A 579 19.26 -18.81 -5.01
CA LEU A 579 17.96 -19.30 -5.44
C LEU A 579 18.03 -20.79 -5.82
N GLN A 580 19.09 -21.23 -6.51
CA GLN A 580 19.33 -22.65 -6.80
C GLN A 580 19.54 -23.47 -5.51
N PHE A 581 20.34 -22.96 -4.57
CA PHE A 581 20.48 -23.56 -3.25
C PHE A 581 19.15 -23.65 -2.51
N GLY A 582 18.31 -22.61 -2.62
CA GLY A 582 16.99 -22.57 -2.01
C GLY A 582 16.11 -23.73 -2.48
N PHE A 583 16.09 -24.04 -3.78
CA PHE A 583 15.35 -25.20 -4.31
C PHE A 583 15.90 -26.53 -3.75
N ASP A 584 17.22 -26.70 -3.71
CA ASP A 584 17.85 -27.89 -3.13
C ASP A 584 17.49 -28.01 -1.62
N ALA A 585 17.48 -26.89 -0.88
CA ALA A 585 17.15 -26.87 0.54
C ALA A 585 15.66 -27.10 0.81
N GLU A 586 14.77 -26.53 0.00
CA GLU A 586 13.33 -26.79 0.06
C GLU A 586 13.04 -28.27 -0.20
N ALA A 587 13.66 -28.88 -1.23
CA ALA A 587 13.52 -30.30 -1.51
C ALA A 587 14.08 -31.18 -0.38
N ALA A 588 15.24 -30.81 0.18
CA ALA A 588 15.86 -31.53 1.29
C ALA A 588 15.03 -31.45 2.59
N GLY A 589 14.30 -30.34 2.80
CA GLY A 589 13.50 -30.05 3.99
C GLY A 589 11.98 -30.16 3.81
N GLN A 590 11.48 -30.60 2.66
CA GLN A 590 10.05 -30.58 2.32
C GLN A 590 9.19 -31.31 3.36
N GLU A 591 9.66 -32.47 3.84
CA GLU A 591 8.97 -33.29 4.83
C GLU A 591 8.99 -32.69 6.24
N ILE A 592 9.80 -31.67 6.49
CA ILE A 592 9.94 -31.07 7.82
C ILE A 592 8.83 -30.03 8.06
N ARG A 593 8.42 -29.29 7.02
CA ARG A 593 7.47 -28.18 7.14
C ARG A 593 6.05 -28.62 7.52
N CYS A 594 5.37 -27.79 8.30
CA CYS A 594 3.95 -27.92 8.61
C CYS A 594 3.26 -26.55 8.64
N LYS A 595 1.92 -26.57 8.56
CA LYS A 595 1.07 -25.37 8.60
C LYS A 595 0.91 -24.89 10.05
N PRO A 596 0.94 -23.58 10.33
CA PRO A 596 0.68 -23.07 11.67
C PRO A 596 -0.79 -23.32 12.10
N PRO A 597 -1.09 -23.36 13.41
CA PRO A 597 -2.45 -23.56 13.91
C PRO A 597 -3.49 -22.53 13.44
N ILE A 598 -3.03 -21.32 13.08
CA ILE A 598 -3.91 -20.24 12.59
C ILE A 598 -3.97 -20.16 11.07
N TRP A 599 -3.37 -21.11 10.34
CA TRP A 599 -3.31 -21.11 8.87
C TRP A 599 -4.71 -21.09 8.23
N GLU A 600 -4.87 -20.25 7.21
CA GLU A 600 -6.13 -20.04 6.51
C GLU A 600 -6.11 -20.76 5.15
N ASP A 601 -7.12 -21.60 4.92
CA ASP A 601 -7.34 -22.22 3.61
C ASP A 601 -8.12 -21.27 2.70
N VAL A 602 -7.41 -20.26 2.17
CA VAL A 602 -8.00 -19.23 1.31
C VAL A 602 -8.63 -19.83 0.04
N ILE A 603 -8.01 -20.85 -0.55
CA ILE A 603 -8.50 -21.47 -1.79
C ILE A 603 -9.79 -22.24 -1.52
N SER A 604 -9.85 -23.07 -0.47
CA SER A 604 -11.09 -23.79 -0.12
C SER A 604 -12.20 -22.82 0.25
N ARG A 605 -11.87 -21.72 0.93
CA ARG A 605 -12.82 -20.65 1.23
C ARG A 605 -13.34 -19.98 -0.04
N ALA A 606 -12.46 -19.61 -0.96
CA ALA A 606 -12.84 -19.03 -2.26
C ALA A 606 -13.72 -19.99 -3.07
N LYS A 607 -13.39 -21.30 -3.09
CA LYS A 607 -14.24 -22.32 -3.74
C LYS A 607 -15.61 -22.45 -3.09
N ALA A 608 -15.69 -22.36 -1.76
CA ALA A 608 -16.97 -22.38 -1.05
C ALA A 608 -17.83 -21.14 -1.37
N GLU A 609 -17.22 -19.96 -1.37
CA GLU A 609 -17.89 -18.70 -1.71
C GLU A 609 -18.32 -18.65 -3.19
N ALA A 610 -17.47 -19.11 -4.11
CA ALA A 610 -17.79 -19.23 -5.53
C ALA A 610 -18.95 -20.21 -5.78
N ARG A 611 -18.95 -21.38 -5.12
CA ARG A 611 -20.06 -22.35 -5.20
C ARG A 611 -21.36 -21.82 -4.61
N ALA A 612 -21.30 -21.09 -3.49
CA ALA A 612 -22.47 -20.44 -2.92
C ALA A 612 -23.05 -19.37 -3.87
N THR A 613 -22.18 -18.69 -4.62
CA THR A 613 -22.59 -17.71 -5.64
C THR A 613 -23.17 -18.39 -6.87
N GLN A 614 -22.63 -19.54 -7.30
CA GLN A 614 -23.12 -20.33 -8.45
C GLN A 614 -24.40 -21.13 -8.15
N SER A 615 -24.61 -21.64 -6.94
CA SER A 615 -25.83 -22.37 -6.57
C SER A 615 -27.06 -21.47 -6.50
N VAL A 616 -26.86 -20.18 -6.20
CA VAL A 616 -27.88 -19.13 -6.33
C VAL A 616 -28.23 -18.86 -7.80
N VAL A 617 -27.31 -19.10 -8.74
CA VAL A 617 -27.50 -18.90 -10.18
C VAL A 617 -28.12 -20.13 -10.87
N ASN A 618 -27.82 -21.36 -10.42
CA ASN A 618 -28.24 -22.61 -11.08
C ASN A 618 -29.56 -23.23 -10.55
N GLY A 619 -30.22 -22.63 -9.56
CA GLY A 619 -31.48 -23.13 -8.96
C GLY A 619 -32.75 -22.96 -9.79
N VAL A 620 -32.67 -22.64 -11.08
CA VAL A 620 -33.83 -22.45 -11.99
C VAL A 620 -33.77 -23.46 -13.14
N GLY A 621 -34.37 -24.64 -12.98
CA GLY A 621 -34.44 -25.64 -14.06
C GLY A 621 -35.08 -27.00 -13.74
N THR A 622 -36.41 -27.10 -13.90
CA THR A 622 -37.23 -28.23 -14.40
C THR A 622 -37.10 -29.68 -13.85
N SER A 623 -38.16 -30.20 -13.20
CA SER A 623 -39.03 -31.31 -13.71
C SER A 623 -40.14 -31.75 -12.72
N TYR A 624 -41.40 -31.79 -13.19
CA TYR A 624 -42.62 -32.42 -12.60
C TYR A 624 -42.43 -33.96 -12.45
N HIS A 625 -43.04 -34.78 -11.57
CA HIS A 625 -44.45 -34.94 -11.09
C HIS A 625 -44.49 -36.07 -9.97
N PRO A 626 -45.63 -36.54 -9.39
CA PRO A 626 -46.14 -36.25 -8.03
C PRO A 626 -46.28 -37.43 -7.01
N LEU A 627 -46.68 -37.08 -5.76
CA LEU A 627 -47.21 -37.90 -4.63
C LEU A 627 -46.18 -38.79 -3.88
N ASN A 628 -46.09 -38.82 -2.55
CA ASN A 628 -47.18 -39.06 -1.59
C ASN A 628 -46.85 -38.53 -0.18
N GLN A 629 -47.90 -38.13 0.53
CA GLN A 629 -47.89 -37.54 1.88
C GLN A 629 -47.66 -38.58 2.99
N SER A 630 -47.39 -38.03 4.19
CA SER A 630 -47.64 -38.60 5.53
C SER A 630 -46.49 -39.29 6.27
N THR A 631 -45.56 -38.51 6.86
CA THR A 631 -44.96 -38.89 8.18
C THR A 631 -44.29 -37.74 8.98
N PHE A 632 -44.75 -36.48 8.91
CA PHE A 632 -44.14 -35.40 9.74
C PHE A 632 -45.15 -34.43 10.36
N ALA A 633 -46.35 -34.89 10.66
CA ALA A 633 -47.33 -34.16 11.47
C ALA A 633 -47.32 -34.70 12.91
N ARG A 634 -46.34 -34.28 13.74
CA ARG A 634 -46.45 -34.38 15.21
C ARG A 634 -45.45 -33.58 16.06
N PHE A 635 -44.56 -32.79 15.46
CA PHE A 635 -43.58 -31.96 16.18
C PHE A 635 -43.82 -30.44 15.99
N LYS A 636 -45.08 -30.02 15.86
CA LYS A 636 -45.46 -28.64 15.50
C LYS A 636 -46.44 -27.99 16.48
N THR A 637 -46.15 -28.10 17.78
CA THR A 637 -46.85 -27.34 18.81
C THR A 637 -45.90 -27.04 19.97
N SER A 638 -45.08 -25.99 19.86
CA SER A 638 -44.62 -25.16 21.00
C SER A 638 -43.65 -24.03 20.62
N ILE A 639 -43.19 -23.94 19.37
CA ILE A 639 -42.29 -22.84 18.94
C ILE A 639 -42.77 -22.31 17.57
N MET A 640 -43.96 -21.71 17.58
CA MET A 640 -44.48 -20.89 16.48
C MET A 640 -45.25 -19.73 17.08
N ALA A 641 -44.49 -18.72 17.51
CA ALA A 641 -44.95 -17.34 17.64
C ALA A 641 -43.69 -16.46 17.63
N GLU A 642 -43.32 -16.05 16.41
CA GLU A 642 -42.59 -14.82 16.04
C GLU A 642 -41.42 -15.04 15.07
N GLN A 643 -41.71 -14.58 13.85
CA GLN A 643 -40.80 -13.97 12.87
C GLN A 643 -39.82 -14.87 12.11
N THR A 644 -40.34 -15.46 11.05
CA THR A 644 -39.82 -15.55 9.65
C THR A 644 -40.87 -16.41 8.91
N SER A 645 -41.48 -16.08 7.78
CA SER A 645 -41.11 -15.27 6.63
C SER A 645 -42.39 -15.01 5.81
N ASN A 646 -42.48 -13.84 5.18
CA ASN A 646 -43.29 -13.62 3.99
C ASN A 646 -42.31 -13.17 2.91
N THR A 647 -42.08 -13.98 1.88
CA THR A 647 -41.61 -13.49 0.59
C THR A 647 -42.20 -14.35 -0.51
N VAL A 648 -43.26 -13.80 -1.09
CA VAL A 648 -43.96 -14.23 -2.29
C VAL A 648 -43.03 -14.02 -3.50
N GLN A 649 -42.93 -15.02 -4.37
CA GLN A 649 -42.47 -14.87 -5.76
C GLN A 649 -43.40 -13.90 -6.50
N ALA A 650 -42.87 -12.80 -7.04
CA ALA A 650 -43.60 -11.92 -7.95
C ALA A 650 -42.97 -11.96 -9.35
N SER A 651 -43.81 -12.18 -10.38
CA SER A 651 -43.53 -11.93 -11.79
C SER A 651 -42.91 -10.53 -12.01
N PRO A 652 -42.17 -10.26 -13.11
CA PRO A 652 -41.64 -8.94 -13.37
C PRO A 652 -42.79 -7.92 -13.45
N VAL A 653 -42.89 -7.08 -12.42
CA VAL A 653 -43.86 -6.00 -12.37
C VAL A 653 -43.51 -5.03 -13.49
N LYS A 654 -44.37 -4.92 -14.50
CA LYS A 654 -44.25 -3.90 -15.54
C LYS A 654 -44.64 -2.56 -14.91
N HIS A 655 -43.66 -1.67 -14.74
CA HIS A 655 -43.89 -0.32 -14.22
C HIS A 655 -44.28 0.61 -15.37
N ASP A 656 -45.33 1.40 -15.21
CA ASP A 656 -45.72 2.42 -16.18
C ASP A 656 -44.83 3.66 -15.99
N ILE A 657 -43.73 3.73 -16.75
CA ILE A 657 -42.74 4.82 -16.70
C ILE A 657 -42.87 5.63 -17.99
N ARG A 658 -42.91 6.96 -17.85
CA ARG A 658 -42.91 7.91 -18.97
C ARG A 658 -41.91 9.03 -18.73
N GLU A 659 -41.59 9.77 -19.79
CA GLU A 659 -40.79 10.99 -19.70
C GLU A 659 -41.59 12.09 -18.96
N LEU A 660 -40.88 12.87 -18.15
CA LEU A 660 -41.41 13.96 -17.34
C LEU A 660 -41.63 15.20 -18.22
N THR A 661 -42.78 15.86 -18.08
CA THR A 661 -43.09 17.09 -18.83
C THR A 661 -42.90 18.33 -17.98
N SER A 662 -42.74 19.49 -18.62
CA SER A 662 -42.69 20.79 -17.95
C SER A 662 -44.06 21.31 -17.47
N SER A 663 -45.06 20.43 -17.38
CA SER A 663 -46.38 20.81 -16.86
C SER A 663 -46.31 21.06 -15.36
N GLU A 664 -47.12 22.00 -14.87
CA GLU A 664 -47.16 22.36 -13.44
C GLU A 664 -47.52 21.15 -12.58
N GLU A 665 -48.39 20.26 -13.07
CA GLU A 665 -48.76 19.01 -12.42
C GLU A 665 -47.57 18.06 -12.22
N ASP A 666 -46.76 17.85 -13.27
CA ASP A 666 -45.59 16.97 -13.21
C ASP A 666 -44.50 17.53 -12.30
N VAL A 667 -44.23 18.85 -12.38
CA VAL A 667 -43.27 19.53 -11.49
C VAL A 667 -43.72 19.39 -10.04
N GLN A 668 -45.00 19.65 -9.76
CA GLN A 668 -45.56 19.55 -8.41
C GLN A 668 -45.46 18.12 -7.87
N LYS A 669 -45.74 17.12 -8.71
CA LYS A 669 -45.70 15.71 -8.32
C LYS A 669 -44.28 15.26 -7.95
N VAL A 670 -43.27 15.58 -8.76
CA VAL A 670 -41.88 15.24 -8.43
C VAL A 670 -41.39 16.03 -7.22
N TRP A 671 -41.77 17.31 -7.10
CA TRP A 671 -41.43 18.14 -5.95
C TRP A 671 -41.95 17.57 -4.63
N GLN A 672 -43.19 17.08 -4.60
CA GLN A 672 -43.77 16.40 -3.43
C GLN A 672 -43.04 15.09 -3.09
N MET A 673 -42.74 14.27 -4.10
CA MET A 673 -41.95 13.04 -3.91
C MET A 673 -40.55 13.36 -3.39
N TRP A 674 -39.90 14.40 -3.92
CA TRP A 674 -38.58 14.84 -3.50
C TRP A 674 -38.52 15.12 -2.00
N HIS A 675 -39.46 15.91 -1.47
CA HIS A 675 -39.51 16.25 -0.04
C HIS A 675 -39.78 15.04 0.85
N THR A 676 -40.48 14.04 0.32
CA THR A 676 -40.72 12.77 1.03
C THR A 676 -39.48 11.88 1.03
N ILE A 677 -38.71 11.88 -0.07
CA ILE A 677 -37.60 10.95 -0.30
C ILE A 677 -36.27 11.50 0.23
N PHE A 678 -36.07 12.82 0.13
CA PHE A 678 -34.86 13.56 0.50
C PHE A 678 -35.20 14.69 1.49
N PRO A 679 -35.69 14.37 2.70
CA PRO A 679 -36.15 15.39 3.64
C PRO A 679 -35.03 16.33 4.11
N ASP A 680 -33.78 15.88 4.09
CA ASP A 680 -32.61 16.67 4.48
C ASP A 680 -32.18 17.69 3.40
N TRP A 681 -32.77 17.63 2.21
CA TRP A 681 -32.40 18.44 1.05
C TRP A 681 -33.60 19.17 0.43
N PRO A 682 -34.33 20.01 1.20
CA PRO A 682 -35.52 20.68 0.68
C PRO A 682 -35.15 21.70 -0.41
N ILE A 683 -36.07 21.89 -1.37
CA ILE A 683 -35.91 22.84 -2.49
C ILE A 683 -37.22 23.61 -2.67
N GLU A 684 -37.17 24.93 -2.81
CA GLU A 684 -38.35 25.76 -3.13
C GLU A 684 -38.95 25.32 -4.49
N GLN A 685 -40.28 25.21 -4.59
CA GLN A 685 -40.97 24.69 -5.78
C GLN A 685 -40.60 25.44 -7.07
N ASP A 686 -40.62 26.77 -7.03
CA ASP A 686 -40.26 27.63 -8.16
C ASP A 686 -38.81 27.38 -8.64
N ARG A 687 -37.89 27.20 -7.68
CA ARG A 687 -36.48 26.85 -7.98
C ARG A 687 -36.38 25.45 -8.56
N PHE A 688 -37.14 24.49 -8.02
CA PHE A 688 -37.12 23.10 -8.49
C PHE A 688 -37.57 22.98 -9.95
N GLY A 689 -38.67 23.64 -10.33
CA GLY A 689 -39.13 23.67 -11.73
C GLY A 689 -38.12 24.29 -12.68
N LYS A 690 -37.50 25.42 -12.30
CA LYS A 690 -36.42 26.06 -13.06
C LYS A 690 -35.21 25.14 -13.23
N LEU A 691 -34.83 24.39 -12.20
CA LEU A 691 -33.69 23.47 -12.26
C LEU A 691 -33.96 22.31 -13.22
N LEU A 692 -35.16 21.71 -13.15
CA LEU A 692 -35.51 20.55 -13.98
C LEU A 692 -35.55 20.88 -15.48
N PHE A 693 -36.00 22.08 -15.85
CA PHE A 693 -36.23 22.43 -17.26
C PHE A 693 -35.36 23.59 -17.76
N GLY A 694 -34.47 24.12 -16.92
CA GLY A 694 -33.52 25.17 -17.27
C GLY A 694 -32.28 24.67 -18.01
N VAL A 695 -31.99 23.36 -17.94
CA VAL A 695 -30.90 22.70 -18.67
C VAL A 695 -31.47 21.49 -19.42
N PRO A 696 -31.02 21.19 -20.65
CA PRO A 696 -31.47 20.00 -21.36
C PRO A 696 -31.27 18.71 -20.56
N GLY A 697 -32.38 18.01 -20.27
CA GLY A 697 -32.39 16.79 -19.47
C GLY A 697 -33.43 15.79 -19.97
N HIS A 698 -33.19 14.51 -19.64
CA HIS A 698 -34.10 13.40 -19.92
C HIS A 698 -34.56 12.82 -18.59
N HIS A 699 -35.71 13.30 -18.11
CA HIS A 699 -36.23 12.97 -16.79
C HIS A 699 -37.38 11.99 -16.93
N TYR A 700 -37.46 11.00 -16.03
CA TYR A 700 -38.47 9.94 -16.08
C TYR A 700 -39.27 9.89 -14.78
N ILE A 701 -40.57 9.61 -14.90
CA ILE A 701 -41.50 9.57 -13.78
C ILE A 701 -42.42 8.36 -13.85
N ASN A 702 -42.75 7.83 -12.68
CA ASN A 702 -43.83 6.91 -12.38
C ASN A 702 -44.68 7.51 -11.24
N GLU A 703 -45.89 7.00 -11.01
CA GLU A 703 -46.73 7.42 -9.88
C GLU A 703 -46.01 7.38 -8.52
N ASN A 704 -45.03 6.50 -8.33
CA ASN A 704 -44.39 6.24 -7.05
C ASN A 704 -42.86 6.49 -7.04
N GLY A 705 -42.31 7.11 -8.09
CA GLY A 705 -40.88 7.39 -8.17
C GLY A 705 -40.47 8.16 -9.41
N PHE A 706 -39.22 8.61 -9.45
CA PHE A 706 -38.64 9.38 -10.54
C PHE A 706 -37.14 9.11 -10.72
N CYS A 707 -36.61 9.43 -11.90
CA CYS A 707 -35.18 9.50 -12.18
C CYS A 707 -34.88 10.79 -12.96
N LEU A 708 -33.98 11.61 -12.42
CA LEU A 708 -33.52 12.84 -13.05
C LEU A 708 -32.18 12.57 -13.73
N SER A 709 -32.06 12.85 -15.03
CA SER A 709 -30.81 12.69 -15.76
C SER A 709 -30.60 13.81 -16.78
N CYS A 710 -29.35 14.13 -17.07
CA CYS A 710 -29.00 15.15 -18.06
C CYS A 710 -27.84 14.70 -18.95
N LYS A 711 -27.78 15.29 -20.14
CA LYS A 711 -26.70 15.08 -21.11
C LYS A 711 -25.81 16.32 -21.09
N ILE A 712 -24.49 16.11 -21.12
CA ILE A 712 -23.48 17.16 -21.21
C ILE A 712 -22.77 16.97 -22.54
N ASP A 713 -23.04 17.87 -23.49
CA ASP A 713 -22.32 17.93 -24.76
C ASP A 713 -21.09 18.84 -24.59
N GLY A 714 -19.92 18.36 -25.03
CA GLY A 714 -18.59 18.84 -24.65
C GLY A 714 -18.42 20.36 -24.63
N THR A 715 -18.28 20.93 -23.44
CA THR A 715 -17.77 22.28 -23.25
C THR A 715 -16.25 22.25 -23.35
N THR A 716 -15.73 22.53 -24.54
CA THR A 716 -14.36 22.93 -24.97
C THR A 716 -13.07 22.32 -24.35
N SER A 717 -13.06 21.71 -23.16
CA SER A 717 -11.95 20.91 -22.61
C SER A 717 -12.18 19.40 -22.68
N LEU A 718 -13.43 18.94 -22.84
CA LEU A 718 -13.76 17.52 -23.09
C LEU A 718 -13.75 17.26 -24.60
N LYS A 719 -12.57 16.95 -25.15
CA LYS A 719 -12.39 16.76 -26.59
C LYS A 719 -12.94 15.44 -27.16
N ASP A 720 -13.69 14.61 -26.43
CA ASP A 720 -14.21 13.36 -26.98
C ASP A 720 -15.59 12.94 -26.43
N GLY A 721 -16.65 13.24 -27.19
CA GLY A 721 -17.94 12.55 -27.11
C GLY A 721 -19.02 13.18 -26.22
N SER A 722 -20.22 12.59 -26.27
CA SER A 722 -21.36 12.99 -25.43
C SER A 722 -21.31 12.27 -24.08
N HIS A 723 -21.45 12.99 -22.96
CA HIS A 723 -21.42 12.43 -21.61
C HIS A 723 -22.81 12.52 -20.96
N GLY A 724 -23.21 11.48 -20.22
CA GLY A 724 -24.49 11.42 -19.52
C GLY A 724 -24.31 11.51 -18.01
N ARG A 725 -25.30 12.04 -17.30
CA ARG A 725 -25.32 12.04 -15.84
C ARG A 725 -26.67 11.67 -15.25
N ILE A 726 -26.66 10.81 -14.24
CA ILE A 726 -27.81 10.50 -13.40
C ILE A 726 -27.74 11.39 -12.16
N ALA A 727 -28.56 12.45 -12.17
CA ALA A 727 -28.60 13.45 -11.12
C ALA A 727 -29.21 12.89 -9.84
N ALA A 728 -30.42 12.31 -9.90
CA ALA A 728 -31.10 11.79 -8.72
C ALA A 728 -32.08 10.66 -9.07
N ILE A 729 -32.26 9.70 -8.17
CA ILE A 729 -33.30 8.66 -8.28
C ILE A 729 -34.08 8.60 -6.98
N GLY A 730 -35.39 8.79 -7.08
CA GLY A 730 -36.29 8.74 -5.95
C GLY A 730 -37.35 7.65 -6.11
N VAL A 731 -37.55 6.85 -5.05
CA VAL A 731 -38.70 5.93 -4.94
C VAL A 731 -39.32 6.12 -3.56
N LEU A 732 -40.64 6.30 -3.53
CA LEU A 732 -41.39 6.45 -2.28
C LEU A 732 -41.13 5.26 -1.34
N PRO A 733 -40.97 5.49 -0.01
CA PRO A 733 -40.54 4.46 0.94
C PRO A 733 -41.31 3.13 0.84
N GLU A 734 -42.63 3.18 0.74
CA GLU A 734 -43.54 2.03 0.65
C GLU A 734 -43.50 1.30 -0.72
N HIS A 735 -42.78 1.86 -1.68
CA HIS A 735 -42.55 1.31 -3.02
C HIS A 735 -41.09 0.86 -3.26
N ARG A 736 -40.21 1.03 -2.27
CA ARG A 736 -38.81 0.56 -2.36
C ARG A 736 -38.74 -0.97 -2.39
N ARG A 737 -37.66 -1.51 -2.95
CA ARG A 737 -37.38 -2.97 -3.12
C ARG A 737 -38.40 -3.73 -4.01
N LYS A 738 -39.28 -3.03 -4.73
CA LYS A 738 -40.23 -3.60 -5.73
C LYS A 738 -39.75 -3.49 -7.18
N GLY A 739 -38.47 -3.19 -7.40
CA GLY A 739 -37.86 -3.08 -8.74
C GLY A 739 -38.06 -1.73 -9.47
N LEU A 740 -38.94 -0.84 -8.97
CA LEU A 740 -39.25 0.45 -9.62
C LEU A 740 -38.01 1.33 -9.85
N GLY A 741 -37.12 1.46 -8.86
CA GLY A 741 -35.90 2.24 -9.01
C GLY A 741 -34.94 1.71 -10.08
N THR A 742 -34.89 0.38 -10.27
CA THR A 742 -34.13 -0.22 -11.38
C THR A 742 -34.74 0.16 -12.72
N ALA A 743 -36.06 0.04 -12.83
CA ALA A 743 -36.76 0.33 -14.08
C ALA A 743 -36.59 1.80 -14.48
N LEU A 744 -36.72 2.74 -13.52
CA LEU A 744 -36.48 4.17 -13.75
C LEU A 744 -35.05 4.47 -14.20
N LEU A 745 -34.05 3.80 -13.60
CA LEU A 745 -32.64 3.97 -13.99
C LEU A 745 -32.39 3.46 -15.42
N GLU A 746 -32.94 2.30 -15.79
CA GLU A 746 -32.73 1.74 -17.12
C GLU A 746 -33.41 2.57 -18.23
N GLU A 747 -34.60 3.12 -17.97
CA GLU A 747 -35.24 4.08 -18.88
C GLU A 747 -34.39 5.34 -19.05
N ALA A 748 -33.85 5.91 -17.97
CA ALA A 748 -32.96 7.07 -18.03
C ALA A 748 -31.68 6.79 -18.82
N LYS A 749 -31.05 5.62 -18.62
CA LYS A 749 -29.88 5.19 -19.40
C LYS A 749 -30.21 5.05 -20.88
N ALA A 750 -31.38 4.50 -21.22
CA ALA A 750 -31.83 4.36 -22.60
C ALA A 750 -32.08 5.71 -23.25
N GLY A 751 -32.75 6.64 -22.53
CA GLY A 751 -32.96 8.02 -22.97
C GLY A 751 -31.68 8.75 -23.33
N LEU A 752 -30.70 8.73 -22.42
CA LEU A 752 -29.40 9.38 -22.65
C LEU A 752 -28.63 8.78 -23.84
N ARG A 753 -28.71 7.45 -24.03
CA ARG A 753 -28.10 6.78 -25.19
C ARG A 753 -28.77 7.16 -26.50
N ASN A 754 -30.10 7.30 -26.51
CA ASN A 754 -30.83 7.74 -27.70
C ASN A 754 -30.52 9.20 -28.03
N ALA A 755 -30.51 10.09 -27.02
CA ALA A 755 -30.15 11.49 -27.19
C ALA A 755 -28.69 11.73 -27.65
N ALA A 756 -27.77 10.81 -27.34
CA ALA A 756 -26.42 10.81 -27.89
C ALA A 756 -26.39 10.45 -29.38
N ARG A 757 -27.29 9.57 -29.85
CA ARG A 757 -27.37 9.11 -31.23
C ARG A 757 -28.01 10.13 -32.18
N ASP A 758 -29.02 10.86 -31.71
CA ASP A 758 -29.79 11.80 -32.54
C ASP A 758 -28.99 13.04 -32.98
N ASN A 759 -27.89 13.40 -32.30
CA ASN A 759 -27.05 14.57 -32.61
C ASN A 759 -25.87 14.30 -33.58
N GLY A 760 -25.95 13.28 -34.45
CA GLY A 760 -25.01 13.15 -35.57
C GLY A 760 -23.78 12.25 -35.37
N GLY A 761 -23.84 11.29 -34.43
CA GLY A 761 -23.04 10.06 -34.50
C GLY A 761 -21.81 10.00 -33.60
N LYS A 762 -22.01 9.48 -32.38
CA LYS A 762 -21.09 8.64 -31.57
C LYS A 762 -21.90 8.04 -30.40
N GLU A 763 -21.48 6.89 -29.87
CA GLU A 763 -22.09 6.36 -28.63
C GLU A 763 -21.81 7.28 -27.44
N LEU A 764 -22.65 7.17 -26.39
CA LEU A 764 -22.45 7.88 -25.13
C LEU A 764 -21.08 7.50 -24.55
N ALA A 765 -20.18 8.48 -24.41
CA ALA A 765 -18.77 8.27 -24.07
C ALA A 765 -18.56 7.93 -22.60
N SER A 766 -19.35 8.51 -21.70
CA SER A 766 -19.42 8.10 -20.30
C SER A 766 -20.80 8.38 -19.69
N LEU A 767 -21.11 7.70 -18.59
CA LEU A 767 -22.30 7.95 -17.78
C LEU A 767 -21.90 7.99 -16.30
N GLU A 768 -22.24 9.05 -15.58
CA GLU A 768 -21.80 9.28 -14.19
C GLU A 768 -22.95 9.59 -13.23
N ILE A 769 -22.77 9.34 -11.94
CA ILE A 769 -23.68 9.83 -10.89
C ILE A 769 -23.30 11.26 -10.53
N GLY A 770 -24.32 12.10 -10.41
CA GLY A 770 -24.19 13.49 -10.01
C GLY A 770 -24.75 14.42 -11.07
N SER A 771 -24.55 15.72 -10.89
CA SER A 771 -24.98 16.71 -11.86
C SER A 771 -24.08 17.93 -11.83
N MET A 772 -23.63 18.35 -13.01
CA MET A 772 -22.89 19.60 -13.15
C MET A 772 -23.87 20.77 -13.17
N PHE A 773 -24.80 20.79 -14.14
CA PHE A 773 -25.92 21.73 -14.21
C PHE A 773 -27.19 21.02 -14.71
N PRO A 774 -28.36 21.19 -14.06
CA PRO A 774 -28.60 21.87 -12.78
C PRO A 774 -27.79 21.24 -11.63
N ARG A 775 -27.17 22.06 -10.78
CA ARG A 775 -26.24 21.63 -9.74
C ARG A 775 -27.00 21.20 -8.48
N PHE A 776 -27.43 19.94 -8.45
CA PHE A 776 -27.88 19.26 -7.22
C PHE A 776 -26.65 18.93 -6.37
N TRP A 777 -26.06 17.75 -6.55
CA TRP A 777 -24.77 17.35 -5.97
C TRP A 777 -23.77 17.06 -7.09
N TRP A 778 -22.49 17.39 -6.87
CA TRP A 778 -21.45 17.19 -7.89
C TRP A 778 -21.35 15.72 -8.29
N GLN A 779 -21.27 14.88 -7.26
CA GLN A 779 -21.27 13.42 -7.30
C GLN A 779 -22.04 12.90 -6.07
N MET A 780 -21.97 11.61 -5.75
CA MET A 780 -22.73 11.07 -4.61
C MET A 780 -22.17 11.59 -3.28
N PRO A 781 -22.99 12.18 -2.38
CA PRO A 781 -22.52 12.63 -1.07
C PRO A 781 -21.90 11.48 -0.26
N THR A 782 -20.77 11.72 0.40
CA THR A 782 -20.06 10.69 1.21
C THR A 782 -20.94 10.08 2.30
N ASN A 783 -21.83 10.89 2.90
CA ASN A 783 -22.78 10.49 3.93
C ASN A 783 -24.00 9.70 3.40
N THR A 784 -24.07 9.42 2.10
CA THR A 784 -25.13 8.58 1.52
C THR A 784 -25.08 7.17 2.11
N SER A 785 -26.25 6.62 2.48
CA SER A 785 -26.30 5.33 3.16
C SER A 785 -25.70 4.19 2.32
N PRO A 786 -25.05 3.19 2.94
CA PRO A 786 -24.46 2.06 2.21
C PRO A 786 -25.47 1.28 1.35
N GLU A 787 -26.75 1.26 1.75
CA GLU A 787 -27.83 0.64 0.96
C GLU A 787 -28.05 1.32 -0.39
N VAL A 788 -27.97 2.66 -0.41
CA VAL A 788 -28.09 3.45 -1.64
C VAL A 788 -26.84 3.31 -2.51
N LYS A 789 -25.64 3.31 -1.92
CA LYS A 789 -24.39 3.06 -2.67
C LYS A 789 -24.44 1.67 -3.35
N LYS A 790 -24.86 0.63 -2.61
CA LYS A 790 -25.07 -0.73 -3.15
C LYS A 790 -26.12 -0.78 -4.25
N PHE A 791 -27.16 0.05 -4.22
CA PHE A 791 -28.17 0.08 -5.29
C PHE A 791 -27.51 0.41 -6.64
N PHE A 792 -26.65 1.41 -6.71
CA PHE A 792 -25.98 1.80 -7.95
C PHE A 792 -24.88 0.80 -8.36
N ILE A 793 -24.08 0.34 -7.39
CA ILE A 793 -23.00 -0.64 -7.62
C ILE A 793 -23.55 -1.94 -8.21
N ASN A 794 -24.65 -2.46 -7.66
CA ASN A 794 -25.31 -3.67 -8.17
C ASN A 794 -25.89 -3.51 -9.58
N ARG A 795 -25.90 -2.29 -10.13
CA ARG A 795 -26.41 -1.96 -11.48
C ARG A 795 -25.30 -1.45 -12.40
N GLY A 796 -24.06 -1.84 -12.11
CA GLY A 796 -22.89 -1.62 -12.96
C GLY A 796 -22.14 -0.31 -12.73
N CYS A 797 -22.51 0.48 -11.73
CA CYS A 797 -21.82 1.74 -11.42
C CYS A 797 -20.56 1.46 -10.58
N ARG A 798 -19.44 2.09 -10.90
CA ARG A 798 -18.13 1.91 -10.27
C ARG A 798 -17.66 3.20 -9.63
N GLU A 799 -16.93 3.13 -8.53
CA GLU A 799 -16.34 4.29 -7.89
C GLU A 799 -15.14 4.84 -8.70
N SER A 800 -15.08 6.15 -8.85
CA SER A 800 -13.99 6.89 -9.51
C SER A 800 -13.02 7.48 -8.48
N SER A 801 -11.74 7.66 -8.83
CA SER A 801 -10.67 8.03 -7.89
C SER A 801 -10.65 9.49 -7.42
N GLN A 802 -11.60 10.31 -7.86
CA GLN A 802 -11.58 11.75 -7.58
C GLN A 802 -12.63 12.10 -6.51
N THR A 803 -12.17 12.49 -5.31
CA THR A 803 -13.02 13.10 -4.28
C THR A 803 -13.11 14.60 -4.52
N VAL A 804 -14.32 15.16 -4.41
CA VAL A 804 -14.58 16.58 -4.63
C VAL A 804 -15.33 17.16 -3.44
N ARG A 805 -15.03 18.39 -3.05
CA ARG A 805 -15.62 19.06 -1.89
C ARG A 805 -16.26 20.39 -2.28
N ASP A 806 -17.42 20.66 -1.70
CA ASP A 806 -17.95 22.02 -1.64
C ASP A 806 -17.49 22.64 -0.33
N LEU A 807 -16.86 23.80 -0.42
CA LEU A 807 -16.33 24.51 0.73
C LEU A 807 -17.21 25.71 1.06
N PHE A 808 -17.41 25.96 2.35
CA PHE A 808 -18.16 27.11 2.83
C PHE A 808 -17.30 27.97 3.74
N LYS A 809 -17.51 29.28 3.68
CA LYS A 809 -16.93 30.23 4.61
C LYS A 809 -17.93 31.32 4.98
N ASP A 810 -18.04 31.61 6.27
CA ASP A 810 -18.68 32.81 6.78
C ASP A 810 -17.75 34.02 6.60
N ILE A 811 -18.26 35.10 6.02
CA ILE A 811 -17.50 36.32 5.70
C ILE A 811 -18.00 37.56 6.46
N ARG A 812 -18.84 37.39 7.48
CA ARG A 812 -19.33 38.50 8.32
C ARG A 812 -18.22 39.14 9.15
N GLU A 813 -17.22 38.34 9.54
CA GLU A 813 -16.07 38.77 10.34
C GLU A 813 -14.79 38.94 9.50
N ASN A 814 -13.64 38.52 10.05
CA ASN A 814 -12.33 38.52 9.40
C ASN A 814 -12.36 37.66 8.12
N ILE A 815 -12.30 38.31 6.96
CA ILE A 815 -12.27 37.64 5.66
C ILE A 815 -11.02 36.74 5.53
N VAL A 816 -9.88 37.18 6.06
CA VAL A 816 -8.59 36.53 5.80
C VAL A 816 -7.63 36.71 6.98
N PRO A 817 -6.76 35.73 7.31
CA PRO A 817 -5.62 35.93 8.21
C PRO A 817 -4.74 37.13 7.80
N SER A 818 -4.21 37.87 8.78
CA SER A 818 -3.41 39.08 8.57
C SER A 818 -2.17 38.86 7.70
N GLU A 819 -1.53 37.68 7.82
CA GLU A 819 -0.36 37.29 7.03
C GLU A 819 -0.66 37.17 5.52
N ILE A 820 -1.88 36.75 5.17
CA ILE A 820 -2.28 36.64 3.76
C ILE A 820 -2.67 38.02 3.22
N LEU A 821 -3.31 38.87 4.03
CA LEU A 821 -3.60 40.26 3.63
C LEU A 821 -2.32 41.04 3.30
N ASP A 822 -1.24 40.84 4.06
CA ASP A 822 0.07 41.44 3.78
C ASP A 822 0.70 40.90 2.48
N ARG A 823 0.45 39.65 2.12
CA ARG A 823 0.91 39.10 0.83
C ARG A 823 0.08 39.62 -0.34
N VAL A 824 -1.23 39.72 -0.17
CA VAL A 824 -2.14 40.26 -1.19
C VAL A 824 -1.86 41.75 -1.42
N SER A 825 -1.58 42.53 -0.37
CA SER A 825 -1.25 43.96 -0.49
C SER A 825 0.05 44.22 -1.27
N LYS A 826 0.99 43.27 -1.23
CA LYS A 826 2.25 43.32 -2.00
C LYS A 826 2.11 42.84 -3.45
N THR A 827 0.94 42.31 -3.83
CA THR A 827 0.69 41.85 -5.20
C THR A 827 0.42 43.07 -6.08
N ASN A 828 1.36 43.42 -6.96
CA ASN A 828 1.21 44.52 -7.92
C ASN A 828 0.29 44.10 -9.09
N VAL A 829 -1.01 44.03 -8.84
CA VAL A 829 -2.04 43.60 -9.82
C VAL A 829 -3.29 44.47 -9.67
N LYS A 830 -3.88 44.84 -10.81
CA LYS A 830 -5.14 45.62 -10.83
C LYS A 830 -6.33 44.68 -10.94
N PHE A 831 -7.30 44.80 -10.04
CA PHE A 831 -8.54 44.02 -10.06
C PHE A 831 -9.72 44.91 -10.46
N SER A 832 -10.63 44.37 -11.28
CA SER A 832 -11.85 45.09 -11.68
C SER A 832 -12.98 44.08 -11.96
N PRO A 833 -14.24 44.41 -11.66
CA PRO A 833 -15.36 43.67 -12.20
C PRO A 833 -15.33 43.67 -13.73
N TRP A 834 -15.79 42.59 -14.35
CA TRP A 834 -15.91 42.51 -15.80
C TRP A 834 -16.93 43.53 -16.32
N SER A 835 -16.70 44.00 -17.55
CA SER A 835 -17.55 44.97 -18.23
C SER A 835 -17.80 44.55 -19.68
N PRO A 836 -18.82 45.09 -20.37
CA PRO A 836 -19.10 44.76 -21.77
C PRO A 836 -17.90 44.96 -22.71
N GLU A 837 -17.05 45.96 -22.44
CA GLU A 837 -15.85 46.26 -23.24
C GLU A 837 -14.79 45.16 -23.14
N LEU A 838 -14.81 44.40 -22.03
CA LEU A 838 -13.89 43.29 -21.77
C LEU A 838 -14.46 41.95 -22.27
N TYR A 839 -15.60 41.95 -22.97
CA TYR A 839 -16.31 40.72 -23.33
C TYR A 839 -15.44 39.79 -24.18
N GLU A 840 -14.88 40.29 -25.28
CA GLU A 840 -14.12 39.48 -26.23
C GLU A 840 -12.83 38.89 -25.62
N GLU A 841 -12.07 39.70 -24.85
CA GLU A 841 -10.84 39.23 -24.20
C GLU A 841 -11.16 38.15 -23.14
N CYS A 842 -12.15 38.41 -22.29
CA CYS A 842 -12.55 37.47 -21.25
C CYS A 842 -13.07 36.17 -21.86
N MET A 843 -13.99 36.25 -22.83
CA MET A 843 -14.56 35.06 -23.49
C MET A 843 -13.53 34.26 -24.28
N THR A 844 -12.54 34.92 -24.89
CA THR A 844 -11.41 34.24 -25.54
C THR A 844 -10.61 33.44 -24.53
N LYS A 845 -10.24 34.04 -23.38
CA LYS A 845 -9.50 33.34 -22.32
C LYS A 845 -10.34 32.23 -21.68
N GLN A 846 -11.64 32.46 -21.45
CA GLN A 846 -12.53 31.44 -20.89
C GLN A 846 -12.68 30.24 -21.81
N ARG A 847 -12.95 30.45 -23.10
CA ARG A 847 -13.10 29.33 -24.07
C ARG A 847 -11.79 28.56 -24.26
N ALA A 848 -10.66 29.23 -24.15
CA ALA A 848 -9.34 28.60 -24.26
C ALA A 848 -8.93 27.77 -23.03
N GLN A 849 -9.38 28.15 -21.82
CA GLN A 849 -8.84 27.59 -20.58
C GLN A 849 -9.88 26.89 -19.68
N PHE A 850 -11.19 27.11 -19.87
CA PHE A 850 -12.23 26.58 -19.01
C PHE A 850 -13.44 26.04 -19.78
N SER A 851 -14.09 25.03 -19.21
CA SER A 851 -15.34 24.41 -19.69
C SER A 851 -16.61 25.19 -19.27
N TRP A 852 -16.46 26.42 -18.79
CA TRP A 852 -17.49 27.23 -18.12
C TRP A 852 -18.01 28.42 -18.95
N ALA A 853 -17.57 28.56 -20.20
CA ALA A 853 -17.89 29.71 -21.05
C ALA A 853 -19.39 30.04 -21.14
N GLY A 854 -20.28 29.04 -21.11
CA GLY A 854 -21.73 29.25 -21.16
C GLY A 854 -22.31 30.05 -19.99
N ILE A 855 -21.71 29.97 -18.79
CA ILE A 855 -22.15 30.77 -17.64
C ILE A 855 -21.75 32.24 -17.82
N TYR A 856 -20.57 32.51 -18.39
CA TYR A 856 -20.13 33.88 -18.70
C TYR A 856 -21.01 34.49 -19.80
N GLU A 857 -21.41 33.70 -20.81
CA GLU A 857 -22.35 34.12 -21.85
C GLU A 857 -23.73 34.44 -21.28
N ALA A 858 -24.25 33.60 -20.37
CA ALA A 858 -25.50 33.87 -19.67
C ALA A 858 -25.41 35.14 -18.83
N LEU A 859 -24.35 35.32 -18.05
CA LEU A 859 -24.13 36.54 -17.27
C LEU A 859 -24.11 37.78 -18.16
N ALA A 860 -23.39 37.74 -19.28
CA ALA A 860 -23.36 38.85 -20.24
C ALA A 860 -24.74 39.13 -20.86
N ALA A 861 -25.47 38.09 -21.27
CA ALA A 861 -26.80 38.20 -21.87
C ALA A 861 -27.84 38.84 -20.91
N TYR A 862 -27.69 38.58 -19.61
CA TYR A 862 -28.51 39.18 -18.56
C TYR A 862 -27.95 40.51 -18.02
N GLY A 863 -26.86 41.02 -18.60
CA GLY A 863 -26.21 42.27 -18.19
C GLY A 863 -25.51 42.20 -16.83
N GLN A 864 -25.20 41.00 -16.33
CA GLN A 864 -24.64 40.73 -15.01
C GLN A 864 -23.10 40.59 -15.03
N HIS A 865 -22.40 41.46 -15.76
CA HIS A 865 -20.93 41.39 -15.89
C HIS A 865 -20.21 41.55 -14.55
N GLN A 866 -20.80 42.28 -13.60
CA GLN A 866 -20.26 42.49 -12.25
C GLN A 866 -20.11 41.19 -11.43
N GLU A 867 -20.70 40.07 -11.87
CA GLU A 867 -20.56 38.77 -11.21
C GLU A 867 -19.23 38.06 -11.57
N VAL A 868 -18.37 38.71 -12.34
CA VAL A 868 -17.05 38.21 -12.72
C VAL A 868 -16.00 39.22 -12.28
N LEU A 869 -14.95 38.73 -11.61
CA LEU A 869 -13.76 39.53 -11.29
C LEU A 869 -12.64 39.17 -12.25
N VAL A 870 -11.97 40.18 -12.79
CA VAL A 870 -10.78 40.03 -13.63
C VAL A 870 -9.58 40.74 -13.03
N ALA A 871 -8.39 40.18 -13.27
CA ALA A 871 -7.11 40.72 -12.83
C ALA A 871 -6.27 41.10 -14.05
N PHE A 872 -5.62 42.26 -14.00
CA PHE A 872 -4.77 42.81 -15.05
C PHE A 872 -3.35 43.01 -14.57
N ASP A 873 -2.41 42.71 -15.46
CA ASP A 873 -1.01 43.10 -15.30
C ASP A 873 -0.92 44.63 -15.39
N PRO A 874 -0.32 45.33 -14.41
CA PRO A 874 -0.32 46.79 -14.38
C PRO A 874 0.59 47.41 -15.44
N ASP A 875 1.59 46.68 -15.94
CA ASP A 875 2.58 47.20 -16.88
C ASP A 875 2.10 47.01 -18.33
N THR A 876 1.44 45.89 -18.62
CA THR A 876 0.97 45.53 -19.97
C THR A 876 -0.53 45.75 -20.19
N ASN A 877 -1.30 45.91 -19.10
CA ASN A 877 -2.76 45.97 -19.09
C ASN A 877 -3.45 44.73 -19.71
N GLU A 878 -2.74 43.60 -19.81
CA GLU A 878 -3.29 42.31 -20.26
C GLU A 878 -4.08 41.65 -19.11
N GLN A 879 -5.22 41.01 -19.41
CA GLN A 879 -5.96 40.22 -18.41
C GLN A 879 -5.15 38.96 -18.02
N ILE A 880 -4.68 38.87 -16.78
CA ILE A 880 -3.85 37.75 -16.29
C ILE A 880 -4.56 36.82 -15.30
N GLY A 881 -5.81 37.10 -14.94
CA GLY A 881 -6.58 36.21 -14.07
C GLY A 881 -8.07 36.56 -14.02
N TRP A 882 -8.86 35.63 -13.51
CA TRP A 882 -10.32 35.77 -13.41
C TRP A 882 -10.91 34.84 -12.34
N THR A 883 -12.12 35.16 -11.89
CA THR A 883 -12.97 34.26 -11.10
C THR A 883 -14.44 34.66 -11.24
N LEU A 884 -15.35 33.70 -11.17
CA LEU A 884 -16.75 33.99 -10.87
C LEU A 884 -16.83 34.45 -9.40
N MET A 885 -17.65 35.49 -9.17
CA MET A 885 -18.01 36.02 -7.86
C MET A 885 -19.51 36.34 -7.85
N CYS A 886 -20.31 35.29 -7.94
CA CYS A 886 -21.73 35.39 -8.20
C CYS A 886 -22.53 35.63 -6.90
N SER A 887 -23.41 36.62 -6.91
CA SER A 887 -24.43 36.79 -5.87
C SER A 887 -25.55 35.74 -5.97
N TYR A 888 -26.30 35.54 -4.88
CA TYR A 888 -27.44 34.63 -4.84
C TYR A 888 -28.48 34.89 -5.95
N THR A 889 -28.67 36.16 -6.34
CA THR A 889 -29.65 36.60 -7.35
C THR A 889 -29.12 36.59 -8.78
N SER A 890 -27.88 36.17 -8.99
CA SER A 890 -27.32 36.02 -10.34
C SER A 890 -28.00 34.88 -11.10
N VAL A 891 -27.98 34.93 -12.44
CA VAL A 891 -28.46 33.81 -13.27
C VAL A 891 -27.66 32.53 -13.02
N ALA A 892 -26.40 32.65 -12.57
CA ALA A 892 -25.59 31.53 -12.12
C ALA A 892 -26.04 30.97 -10.75
N GLY A 893 -26.72 31.77 -9.91
CA GLY A 893 -27.30 31.30 -8.65
C GLY A 893 -28.57 30.45 -8.85
N ASP A 894 -29.30 30.66 -9.96
CA ASP A 894 -30.53 29.94 -10.28
C ASP A 894 -30.28 28.46 -10.65
N ILE A 895 -29.06 28.10 -11.04
CA ILE A 895 -28.69 26.72 -11.42
C ILE A 895 -28.15 25.88 -10.24
N PHE A 896 -28.04 26.43 -9.01
CA PHE A 896 -27.60 25.70 -7.81
C PHE A 896 -28.79 25.34 -6.92
N ALA A 897 -29.02 24.05 -6.70
CA ALA A 897 -30.18 23.58 -5.94
C ALA A 897 -30.10 23.93 -4.45
N PHE A 898 -28.92 23.75 -3.86
CA PHE A 898 -28.75 23.75 -2.40
C PHE A 898 -28.04 24.97 -1.85
N LEU A 899 -27.82 26.01 -2.66
CA LEU A 899 -27.27 27.29 -2.17
C LEU A 899 -28.06 27.85 -0.96
N PRO A 900 -29.40 27.74 -0.89
CA PRO A 900 -30.17 28.14 0.30
C PRO A 900 -29.97 27.29 1.56
N LEU A 901 -29.40 26.08 1.44
CA LEU A 901 -29.17 25.18 2.59
C LEU A 901 -27.86 25.49 3.33
N LEU A 902 -27.03 26.36 2.77
CA LEU A 902 -25.81 26.81 3.41
C LEU A 902 -26.13 27.70 4.63
N PRO A 903 -25.23 27.81 5.62
CA PRO A 903 -25.49 28.54 6.85
C PRO A 903 -25.99 29.99 6.67
N SER A 904 -25.60 30.67 5.59
CA SER A 904 -26.03 32.05 5.28
C SER A 904 -27.28 32.14 4.38
N GLY A 905 -27.90 31.02 4.01
CA GLY A 905 -29.13 30.94 3.23
C GLY A 905 -29.08 31.76 1.92
N LYS A 906 -30.09 32.61 1.69
CA LYS A 906 -30.19 33.50 0.51
C LYS A 906 -29.14 34.63 0.48
N LYS A 907 -28.29 34.73 1.51
CA LYS A 907 -27.13 35.63 1.55
C LYS A 907 -25.81 34.89 1.30
N THR A 908 -25.88 33.71 0.69
CA THR A 908 -24.70 32.96 0.26
C THR A 908 -24.34 33.29 -1.18
N GLY A 909 -23.12 33.77 -1.41
CA GLY A 909 -22.54 33.95 -2.74
C GLY A 909 -21.76 32.72 -3.20
N LEU A 910 -21.32 32.72 -4.45
CA LEU A 910 -20.54 31.66 -5.09
C LEU A 910 -19.23 32.23 -5.64
N ILE A 911 -18.11 31.60 -5.31
CA ILE A 911 -16.83 31.79 -6.00
C ILE A 911 -16.50 30.49 -6.74
N ALA A 912 -16.27 30.59 -8.06
CA ALA A 912 -15.98 29.46 -8.92
C ALA A 912 -15.03 29.86 -10.06
N ALA A 913 -14.45 28.87 -10.75
CA ALA A 913 -13.58 29.08 -11.91
C ALA A 913 -12.43 30.09 -11.67
N VAL A 914 -11.70 29.94 -10.56
CA VAL A 914 -10.51 30.76 -10.25
C VAL A 914 -9.39 30.39 -11.24
N GLY A 915 -9.12 31.28 -12.19
CA GLY A 915 -8.12 31.11 -13.24
C GLY A 915 -7.00 32.14 -13.17
N VAL A 916 -5.78 31.70 -13.48
CA VAL A 916 -4.60 32.57 -13.65
C VAL A 916 -3.89 32.15 -14.93
N ASP A 917 -3.61 33.13 -15.78
CA ASP A 917 -2.84 32.96 -17.01
C ASP A 917 -1.51 32.27 -16.70
N GLU A 918 -1.10 31.34 -17.57
CA GLU A 918 0.08 30.49 -17.34
C GLU A 918 1.34 31.30 -17.02
N LYS A 919 1.53 32.44 -17.71
CA LYS A 919 2.70 33.33 -17.51
C LYS A 919 2.71 34.04 -16.15
N ALA A 920 1.58 34.04 -15.45
CA ALA A 920 1.37 34.77 -14.21
C ALA A 920 1.17 33.84 -12.98
N ARG A 921 1.23 32.52 -13.19
CA ARG A 921 1.15 31.51 -12.10
C ARG A 921 2.34 31.63 -11.14
N GLY A 922 2.14 31.20 -9.89
CA GLY A 922 3.15 31.27 -8.81
C GLY A 922 3.34 32.65 -8.16
N LYS A 923 2.72 33.72 -8.70
CA LYS A 923 2.85 35.10 -8.18
C LYS A 923 1.81 35.49 -7.11
N GLY A 924 1.04 34.53 -6.58
CA GLY A 924 0.00 34.79 -5.56
C GLY A 924 -1.32 35.35 -6.09
N ILE A 925 -1.48 35.51 -7.41
CA ILE A 925 -2.65 36.15 -8.05
C ILE A 925 -3.96 35.40 -7.78
N GLY A 926 -3.93 34.06 -7.83
CA GLY A 926 -5.13 33.25 -7.55
C GLY A 926 -5.66 33.47 -6.12
N LEU A 927 -4.75 33.60 -5.15
CA LEU A 927 -5.12 33.89 -3.77
C LEU A 927 -5.71 35.31 -3.65
N ALA A 928 -5.08 36.29 -4.31
CA ALA A 928 -5.56 37.66 -4.34
C ALA A 928 -6.95 37.78 -5.01
N LEU A 929 -7.20 37.04 -6.10
CA LEU A 929 -8.51 36.98 -6.76
C LEU A 929 -9.61 36.53 -5.81
N VAL A 930 -9.38 35.44 -5.07
CA VAL A 930 -10.38 34.92 -4.11
C VAL A 930 -10.62 35.93 -2.99
N VAL A 931 -9.57 36.54 -2.46
CA VAL A 931 -9.70 37.59 -1.42
C VAL A 931 -10.50 38.79 -1.93
N LYS A 932 -10.19 39.29 -3.12
CA LYS A 932 -10.91 40.42 -3.74
C LYS A 932 -12.35 40.08 -4.11
N ALA A 933 -12.62 38.85 -4.52
CA ALA A 933 -13.97 38.36 -4.75
C ALA A 933 -14.79 38.30 -3.45
N MET A 934 -14.20 37.81 -2.35
CA MET A 934 -14.86 37.82 -1.04
C MET A 934 -15.17 39.23 -0.53
N GLU A 935 -14.22 40.16 -0.67
CA GLU A 935 -14.44 41.59 -0.34
C GLU A 935 -15.61 42.16 -1.13
N ASN A 936 -15.60 41.96 -2.46
CA ASN A 936 -16.66 42.46 -3.34
C ASN A 936 -18.05 41.87 -2.99
N LEU A 937 -18.12 40.55 -2.77
CA LEU A 937 -19.39 39.90 -2.42
C LEU A 937 -19.90 40.35 -1.04
N ARG A 938 -19.00 40.59 -0.09
CA ARG A 938 -19.36 41.18 1.21
C ARG A 938 -19.94 42.58 1.06
N ASP A 939 -19.30 43.43 0.25
CA ASP A 939 -19.77 44.80 -0.02
C ASP A 939 -21.13 44.81 -0.72
N ARG A 940 -21.44 43.74 -1.46
CA ARG A 940 -22.75 43.47 -2.10
C ARG A 940 -23.77 42.81 -1.16
N GLY A 941 -23.44 42.64 0.12
CA GLY A 941 -24.34 42.16 1.17
C GLY A 941 -24.40 40.65 1.33
N MET A 942 -23.46 39.89 0.77
CA MET A 942 -23.33 38.46 1.06
C MET A 942 -22.66 38.23 2.42
N GLU A 943 -23.13 37.22 3.14
CA GLU A 943 -22.66 36.88 4.49
C GLU A 943 -21.87 35.57 4.52
N GLY A 944 -22.00 34.73 3.48
CA GLY A 944 -21.26 33.49 3.33
C GLY A 944 -20.90 33.23 1.88
N ILE A 945 -19.89 32.38 1.66
CA ILE A 945 -19.38 32.05 0.34
C ILE A 945 -19.28 30.53 0.19
N LEU A 946 -19.86 30.01 -0.89
CA LEU A 946 -19.62 28.68 -1.40
C LEU A 946 -18.46 28.71 -2.41
N ILE A 947 -17.54 27.76 -2.30
CA ILE A 947 -16.64 27.38 -3.39
C ILE A 947 -17.00 25.98 -3.82
N ASP A 948 -17.40 25.85 -5.07
CA ASP A 948 -17.90 24.60 -5.59
C ASP A 948 -16.78 23.70 -6.12
N ALA A 949 -17.05 22.40 -6.08
CA ALA A 949 -16.30 21.38 -6.80
C ALA A 949 -14.75 21.44 -6.62
N VAL A 950 -14.29 21.64 -5.39
CA VAL A 950 -12.87 21.77 -5.04
C VAL A 950 -12.21 20.39 -4.94
N SER A 951 -11.26 20.14 -5.84
CA SER A 951 -10.35 18.98 -5.78
C SER A 951 -9.00 19.29 -5.11
N ILE A 952 -8.57 20.56 -5.15
CA ILE A 952 -7.29 21.01 -4.58
C ILE A 952 -7.42 21.11 -3.06
N ARG A 953 -6.50 20.48 -2.30
CA ARG A 953 -6.49 20.52 -0.83
C ARG A 953 -5.51 21.57 -0.30
N GLY A 954 -5.88 22.25 0.78
CA GLY A 954 -5.01 23.18 1.49
C GLY A 954 -4.83 24.56 0.83
N PHE A 955 -5.53 24.87 -0.26
CA PHE A 955 -5.48 26.20 -0.90
C PHE A 955 -6.52 27.14 -0.30
N TYR A 956 -7.80 26.79 -0.39
CA TYR A 956 -8.90 27.61 0.13
C TYR A 956 -8.99 27.52 1.67
N GLU A 957 -8.55 26.42 2.27
CA GLU A 957 -8.50 26.25 3.73
C GLU A 957 -7.56 27.28 4.39
N ARG A 958 -6.54 27.77 3.68
CA ARG A 958 -5.67 28.88 4.16
C ARG A 958 -6.44 30.18 4.33
N LEU A 959 -7.52 30.37 3.57
CA LEU A 959 -8.44 31.50 3.71
C LEU A 959 -9.52 31.22 4.76
N GLY A 960 -9.50 30.06 5.42
CA GLY A 960 -10.48 29.64 6.43
C GLY A 960 -11.81 29.20 5.81
N PHE A 961 -11.78 28.57 4.63
CA PHE A 961 -12.90 27.80 4.11
C PHE A 961 -12.92 26.42 4.75
N GLU A 962 -14.12 25.96 5.12
CA GLU A 962 -14.36 24.66 5.72
C GLU A 962 -15.12 23.75 4.76
N THR A 963 -14.95 22.44 4.88
CA THR A 963 -15.68 21.49 4.03
C THR A 963 -17.14 21.42 4.48
N GLN A 964 -18.05 21.80 3.58
CA GLN A 964 -19.49 21.71 3.83
C GLN A 964 -20.05 20.36 3.37
N TRP A 965 -19.74 19.99 2.12
CA TRP A 965 -20.13 18.71 1.54
C TRP A 965 -18.94 18.06 0.87
N GLU A 966 -18.82 16.75 1.03
CA GLU A 966 -17.82 15.93 0.35
C GLU A 966 -18.53 14.88 -0.48
N TYR A 967 -17.98 14.64 -1.67
CA TYR A 967 -18.57 13.76 -2.67
C TYR A 967 -17.58 12.71 -3.13
N GLU A 968 -18.12 11.54 -3.42
CA GLU A 968 -17.46 10.40 -4.04
C GLU A 968 -18.00 10.24 -5.46
N GLY A 969 -17.11 10.10 -6.45
CA GLY A 969 -17.50 9.94 -7.84
C GLY A 969 -17.88 8.51 -8.19
N TYR A 970 -18.91 8.34 -9.03
CA TYR A 970 -19.36 7.05 -9.52
C TYR A 970 -19.69 7.12 -11.02
N SER A 971 -19.30 6.11 -11.80
CA SER A 971 -19.48 6.04 -13.25
C SER A 971 -19.88 4.64 -13.72
N TRP A 972 -20.75 4.54 -14.73
CA TRP A 972 -21.12 3.28 -15.39
C TRP A 972 -20.18 2.92 -16.51
#